data_AF-A0A2T1KA86-F1
#
_entry.id   AF-A0A2T1KA86-F1
#
_cell.length_a   1.000
_cell.length_b   1.000
_cell.length_c   1.000
_cell.angle_alpha   90.00
_cell.angle_beta   90.00
_cell.angle_gamma   90.00
#
_symmetry.space_group_name_H-M   'P 1'
#
loop_
_entity.id
_entity.type
_entity.pdbx_description
1 polymer ?
#
loop_
_entity_poly.entity_id
_entity_poly.type
_entity_poly.pdbx_seq_one_letter_code
_entity_poly.pdbx_strand_id
1 'polypeptide(L)'
;MGQQNAEPTLELALRQLDAALGDFARARSRDPNASSLTLLERARALMTLPGGFDALYRRVRSLESAGIFGTSDWAQPATLQPALAKHSLREAGAVTTIVEAISELRMLAVTRGDYFHKGISAEQARYFLTQVMALNLDLLSGQLTEADRERPKQLGMIVQGLYRYLISHLGYESLLDSLVAEVWRLLDQGPVQVDSICDMIGQIAKCLYDPKIETNDNAAATRLVNALFAPTPGSAEDPGLRIYEQRLQEMDDVTLAAEATCFARSMHDTGLASAYHAVMLRFLRNSDQDDLIPTTLGLTITGLDDLYCYTELVHALIDEAIYPETCQAVYGLTMMLERGSLFTPSVARALWRHIKLRLSAETAHTLQEAFGDARPPRVFLLAGVINLLGQPLGVGQGNNPTCQSAIGLSVWATNEADYLLQVLTWAARDNEVLNRFEGETVSSRDLQPGLVKDTPVDVDPVSLILIPHLDRLYGEMWRRCEDRDDDAHRWINPEFYGWWVSHGFRVVADIHTGEVQDYDGFIRHFYASYHPFYNGHMPVIHAQPAGIAVTDSAARFVGRHAINILRVGLSPRNEMRVYFFNPNNDSGQNWGQGITCSTQGHGEFRGEASLPIAEFTSRLYVFHYDTLELGDLSAIPDEEVARVMELGYTSWAAAPET
;
A
#
# COMPACT_ATOMS: atom_id res chain seq x y z
N MET A 1 36.79 11.36 32.83
CA MET A 1 37.69 10.20 33.06
C MET A 1 36.89 9.12 33.76
N GLY A 2 36.72 7.98 33.08
CA GLY A 2 35.96 6.83 33.52
C GLY A 2 35.92 5.84 32.36
N GLN A 3 37.06 5.20 32.09
CA GLN A 3 37.12 4.06 31.17
C GLN A 3 36.28 2.94 31.77
N GLN A 4 35.08 2.71 31.22
CA GLN A 4 34.40 1.44 31.40
C GLN A 4 35.24 0.38 30.68
N ASN A 5 35.90 -0.48 31.46
CA ASN A 5 36.59 -1.65 30.95
C ASN A 5 35.57 -2.47 30.13
N ALA A 6 35.84 -2.68 28.84
CA ALA A 6 35.11 -3.66 28.05
C ALA A 6 35.22 -5.03 28.74
N GLU A 7 34.10 -5.73 28.90
CA GLU A 7 34.12 -7.09 29.47
C GLU A 7 35.07 -7.99 28.65
N PRO A 8 35.87 -8.87 29.28
CA PRO A 8 36.88 -9.70 28.59
C PRO A 8 36.29 -10.56 27.46
N THR A 9 34.99 -10.87 27.54
CA THR A 9 34.22 -11.56 26.49
C THR A 9 34.04 -10.71 25.22
N LEU A 10 33.78 -9.41 25.38
CA LEU A 10 33.63 -8.47 24.26
C LEU A 10 34.96 -8.28 23.52
N GLU A 11 36.06 -8.12 24.26
CA GLU A 11 37.39 -7.98 23.65
C GLU A 11 37.79 -9.21 22.83
N LEU A 12 37.48 -10.42 23.32
CA LEU A 12 37.76 -11.65 22.60
C LEU A 12 36.91 -11.76 21.32
N ALA A 13 35.61 -11.48 21.41
CA ALA A 13 34.70 -11.47 20.26
C ALA A 13 35.13 -10.44 19.20
N LEU A 14 35.58 -9.27 19.65
CA LEU A 14 36.13 -8.22 18.78
C LEU A 14 37.37 -8.68 18.01
N ARG A 15 38.34 -9.30 18.69
CA ARG A 15 39.53 -9.84 18.01
C ARG A 15 39.18 -10.88 16.95
N GLN A 16 38.18 -11.72 17.23
CA GLN A 16 37.70 -12.73 16.27
C GLN A 16 37.00 -12.09 15.07
N LEU A 17 36.22 -11.02 15.28
CA LEU A 17 35.61 -10.26 14.20
C LEU A 17 36.67 -9.60 13.33
N ASP A 18 37.65 -8.92 13.94
CA ASP A 18 38.72 -8.21 13.22
C ASP A 18 39.58 -9.18 12.40
N ALA A 19 39.87 -10.37 12.94
CA ALA A 19 40.53 -11.44 12.20
C ALA A 19 39.70 -11.92 10.99
N ALA A 20 38.41 -12.21 11.21
CA ALA A 20 37.49 -12.65 10.16
C ALA A 20 37.30 -11.59 9.07
N LEU A 21 37.26 -10.30 9.42
CA LEU A 21 37.21 -9.19 8.48
C LEU A 21 38.48 -9.14 7.62
N GLY A 22 39.65 -9.30 8.24
CA GLY A 22 40.92 -9.35 7.51
C GLY A 22 41.01 -10.55 6.56
N ASP A 23 40.55 -11.72 6.97
CA ASP A 23 40.47 -12.92 6.13
C ASP A 23 39.50 -12.73 4.96
N PHE A 24 38.31 -12.19 5.23
CA PHE A 24 37.31 -11.92 4.21
C PHE A 24 37.80 -10.89 3.19
N ALA A 25 38.40 -9.78 3.63
CA ALA A 25 38.95 -8.77 2.73
C ALA A 25 40.05 -9.34 1.82
N ARG A 26 40.93 -10.20 2.36
CA ARG A 26 41.95 -10.91 1.55
C ARG A 26 41.31 -11.86 0.56
N ALA A 27 40.31 -12.64 0.97
CA ALA A 27 39.60 -13.55 0.07
C ALA A 27 38.89 -12.78 -1.04
N ARG A 28 38.17 -11.70 -0.71
CA ARG A 28 37.43 -10.86 -1.66
C ARG A 28 38.33 -10.18 -2.69
N SER A 29 39.54 -9.80 -2.29
CA SER A 29 40.54 -9.24 -3.22
C SER A 29 41.01 -10.23 -4.29
N ARG A 30 40.85 -11.55 -4.03
CA ARG A 30 41.25 -12.63 -4.95
C ARG A 30 40.06 -13.21 -5.71
N ASP A 31 38.89 -13.23 -5.08
CA ASP A 31 37.65 -13.77 -5.63
C ASP A 31 36.48 -12.82 -5.28
N PRO A 32 35.88 -12.14 -6.29
CA PRO A 32 34.69 -11.31 -6.10
C PRO A 32 33.49 -12.04 -5.52
N ASN A 33 33.47 -13.38 -5.52
CA ASN A 33 32.39 -14.21 -4.98
C ASN A 33 32.73 -14.82 -3.60
N ALA A 34 33.83 -14.42 -2.96
CA ALA A 34 34.20 -14.91 -1.64
C ALA A 34 33.06 -14.75 -0.63
N SER A 35 32.78 -15.82 0.14
CA SER A 35 31.67 -15.86 1.10
C SER A 35 31.91 -14.99 2.33
N SER A 36 30.89 -14.22 2.73
CA SER A 36 30.89 -13.39 3.95
C SER A 36 30.32 -14.12 5.18
N LEU A 37 29.90 -15.39 5.06
CA LEU A 37 29.16 -16.12 6.11
C LEU A 37 29.90 -16.16 7.46
N THR A 38 31.22 -16.41 7.44
CA THR A 38 32.02 -16.43 8.68
C THR A 38 32.07 -15.06 9.35
N LEU A 39 32.19 -13.98 8.57
CA LEU A 39 32.20 -12.61 9.08
C LEU A 39 30.84 -12.24 9.68
N LEU A 40 29.75 -12.57 8.98
CA LEU A 40 28.38 -12.32 9.44
C LEU A 40 28.04 -13.09 10.72
N GLU A 41 28.49 -14.33 10.86
CA GLU A 41 28.29 -15.10 12.09
C GLU A 41 29.06 -14.50 13.29
N ARG A 42 30.25 -13.93 13.05
CA ARG A 42 31.00 -13.19 14.09
C ARG A 42 30.31 -11.87 14.45
N ALA A 43 29.80 -11.14 13.46
CA ALA A 43 29.02 -9.93 13.70
C ALA A 43 27.75 -10.24 14.51
N ARG A 44 27.03 -11.32 14.17
CA ARG A 44 25.86 -11.79 14.93
C ARG A 44 26.20 -12.07 16.38
N ALA A 45 27.27 -12.82 16.64
CA ALA A 45 27.70 -13.10 18.01
C ALA A 45 28.00 -11.80 18.78
N LEU A 46 28.67 -10.84 18.12
CA LEU A 46 28.97 -9.55 18.72
C LEU A 46 27.71 -8.74 19.06
N MET A 47 26.67 -8.74 18.21
CA MET A 47 25.39 -8.05 18.47
C MET A 47 24.65 -8.55 19.71
N THR A 48 24.94 -9.77 20.19
CA THR A 48 24.33 -10.31 21.42
C THR A 48 25.00 -9.83 22.71
N LEU A 49 26.17 -9.17 22.61
CA LEU A 49 26.94 -8.72 23.76
C LEU A 49 26.65 -7.24 24.10
N PRO A 50 26.69 -6.84 25.38
CA PRO A 50 26.69 -5.44 25.77
C PRO A 50 27.82 -4.66 25.07
N GLY A 51 27.50 -3.53 24.45
CA GLY A 51 28.46 -2.73 23.66
C GLY A 51 28.76 -3.28 22.26
N GLY A 52 28.15 -4.39 21.84
CA GLY A 52 28.35 -5.00 20.54
C GLY A 52 27.98 -4.12 19.34
N PHE A 53 26.83 -3.43 19.41
CA PHE A 53 26.39 -2.50 18.36
C PHE A 53 27.34 -1.33 18.19
N ASP A 54 27.80 -0.72 19.28
CA ASP A 54 28.79 0.36 19.27
C ASP A 54 30.14 -0.10 18.68
N ALA A 55 30.55 -1.34 18.99
CA ALA A 55 31.73 -1.94 18.43
C ALA A 55 31.64 -2.18 16.90
N LEU A 56 30.47 -2.60 16.40
CA LEU A 56 30.19 -2.77 14.97
C LEU A 56 30.06 -1.43 14.25
N TYR A 57 29.36 -0.47 14.85
CA TYR A 57 29.19 0.88 14.34
C TYR A 57 30.53 1.53 13.98
N ARG A 58 31.51 1.47 14.88
CA ARG A 58 32.88 1.99 14.62
C ARG A 58 33.61 1.30 13.47
N ARG A 59 33.15 0.11 13.05
CA ARG A 59 33.77 -0.72 12.00
C ARG A 59 33.01 -0.72 10.69
N VAL A 60 31.85 -0.04 10.62
CA VAL A 60 30.95 -0.15 9.47
C VAL A 60 31.63 0.24 8.15
N ARG A 61 32.49 1.27 8.17
CA ARG A 61 33.30 1.68 7.02
C ARG A 61 34.24 0.57 6.56
N SER A 62 34.87 -0.15 7.48
CA SER A 62 35.79 -1.24 7.15
C SER A 62 35.05 -2.47 6.64
N LEU A 63 33.88 -2.77 7.21
CA LEU A 63 32.99 -3.85 6.75
C LEU A 63 32.51 -3.59 5.31
N GLU A 64 32.03 -2.37 5.03
CA GLU A 64 31.60 -1.99 3.69
C GLU A 64 32.76 -1.98 2.69
N SER A 65 33.91 -1.41 3.07
CA SER A 65 35.10 -1.41 2.20
C SER A 65 35.63 -2.81 1.88
N ALA A 66 35.40 -3.78 2.77
CA ALA A 66 35.71 -5.18 2.51
C ALA A 66 34.71 -5.87 1.56
N GLY A 67 33.62 -5.20 1.19
CA GLY A 67 32.61 -5.71 0.26
C GLY A 67 31.56 -6.58 0.92
N ILE A 68 31.21 -6.34 2.19
CA ILE A 68 30.23 -7.16 2.94
C ILE A 68 28.85 -7.23 2.26
N PHE A 69 28.45 -6.18 1.55
CA PHE A 69 27.19 -6.10 0.81
C PHE A 69 27.28 -6.73 -0.60
N GLY A 70 28.47 -7.08 -1.07
CA GLY A 70 28.68 -7.69 -2.39
C GLY A 70 27.98 -6.94 -3.53
N THR A 71 27.19 -7.67 -4.33
CA THR A 71 26.39 -7.14 -5.46
C THR A 71 24.90 -7.02 -5.11
N SER A 72 24.56 -7.09 -3.82
CA SER A 72 23.18 -6.97 -3.35
C SER A 72 22.70 -5.52 -3.31
N ASP A 73 21.40 -5.30 -3.13
CA ASP A 73 20.81 -3.96 -3.01
C ASP A 73 21.39 -3.16 -1.84
N TRP A 74 21.83 -3.82 -0.76
CA TRP A 74 22.52 -3.14 0.35
C TRP A 74 23.81 -2.44 -0.07
N ALA A 75 24.44 -2.81 -1.19
CA ALA A 75 25.59 -2.11 -1.73
C ALA A 75 25.24 -0.71 -2.28
N GLN A 76 23.96 -0.44 -2.54
CA GLN A 76 23.44 0.82 -3.05
C GLN A 76 22.50 1.48 -2.04
N PRO A 77 23.02 2.16 -1.01
CA PRO A 77 22.19 2.69 0.07
C PRO A 77 21.08 3.65 -0.39
N ALA A 78 21.28 4.40 -1.47
CA ALA A 78 20.27 5.33 -2.00
C ALA A 78 19.01 4.66 -2.59
N THR A 79 19.04 3.36 -2.86
CA THR A 79 17.91 2.62 -3.47
C THR A 79 17.14 1.77 -2.46
N LEU A 80 17.60 1.71 -1.21
CA LEU A 80 16.96 0.90 -0.17
C LEU A 80 15.57 1.43 0.19
N GLN A 81 14.63 0.50 0.38
CA GLN A 81 13.22 0.78 0.70
C GLN A 81 12.91 0.44 2.16
N PRO A 82 12.44 1.39 2.98
CA PRO A 82 12.14 1.15 4.40
C PRO A 82 11.13 0.03 4.68
N ALA A 83 10.11 -0.12 3.82
CA ALA A 83 9.13 -1.19 3.93
C ALA A 83 9.75 -2.60 3.83
N LEU A 84 10.78 -2.77 2.99
CA LEU A 84 11.50 -4.05 2.84
C LEU A 84 12.45 -4.33 4.02
N ALA A 85 12.98 -3.28 4.66
CA ALA A 85 13.86 -3.42 5.82
C ALA A 85 13.13 -4.06 7.01
N LYS A 86 11.85 -3.72 7.23
CA LYS A 86 10.99 -4.38 8.26
C LYS A 86 11.00 -5.90 8.11
N HIS A 87 10.71 -6.41 6.91
CA HIS A 87 10.67 -7.84 6.62
C HIS A 87 12.07 -8.46 6.72
N SER A 88 13.10 -7.80 6.17
CA SER A 88 14.50 -8.24 6.24
C SER A 88 15.01 -8.38 7.68
N LEU A 89 14.56 -7.51 8.58
CA LEU A 89 14.87 -7.59 9.99
C LEU A 89 14.05 -8.64 10.71
N ARG A 90 12.72 -8.68 10.53
CA ARG A 90 11.80 -9.42 11.40
C ARG A 90 11.47 -10.84 10.94
N GLU A 91 11.50 -11.09 9.64
CA GLU A 91 11.01 -12.35 9.07
C GLU A 91 12.12 -13.15 8.40
N ALA A 92 13.15 -12.48 7.89
CA ALA A 92 14.21 -13.16 7.15
C ALA A 92 15.11 -14.05 8.03
N GLY A 93 15.91 -14.89 7.36
CA GLY A 93 16.92 -15.72 8.01
C GLY A 93 18.12 -14.90 8.53
N ALA A 94 18.97 -15.56 9.32
CA ALA A 94 20.06 -14.89 10.04
C ALA A 94 21.06 -14.11 9.16
N VAL A 95 21.30 -14.53 7.92
CA VAL A 95 22.22 -13.81 7.02
C VAL A 95 21.64 -12.44 6.67
N THR A 96 20.42 -12.42 6.15
CA THR A 96 19.71 -11.21 5.72
C THR A 96 19.52 -10.23 6.87
N THR A 97 19.03 -10.70 8.03
CA THR A 97 18.82 -9.83 9.20
C THR A 97 20.11 -9.16 9.68
N ILE A 98 21.25 -9.85 9.63
CA ILE A 98 22.53 -9.29 10.09
C ILE A 98 23.12 -8.33 9.05
N VAL A 99 22.93 -8.60 7.76
CA VAL A 99 23.30 -7.66 6.70
C VAL A 99 22.47 -6.37 6.80
N GLU A 100 21.15 -6.48 7.01
CA GLU A 100 20.26 -5.34 7.22
C GLU A 100 20.67 -4.53 8.46
N ALA A 101 20.93 -5.19 9.59
CA ALA A 101 21.42 -4.53 10.80
C ALA A 101 22.74 -3.76 10.59
N ILE A 102 23.68 -4.31 9.81
CA ILE A 102 24.92 -3.61 9.45
C ILE A 102 24.64 -2.44 8.50
N SER A 103 23.69 -2.58 7.57
CA SER A 103 23.24 -1.50 6.68
C SER A 103 22.65 -0.34 7.47
N GLU A 104 21.81 -0.60 8.47
CA GLU A 104 21.24 0.43 9.33
C GLU A 104 22.30 1.13 10.19
N LEU A 105 23.27 0.37 10.74
CA LEU A 105 24.42 0.98 11.42
C LEU A 105 25.25 1.88 10.48
N ARG A 106 25.35 1.52 9.18
CA ARG A 106 25.98 2.38 8.16
C ARG A 106 25.19 3.65 7.98
N MET A 107 23.87 3.55 7.81
CA MET A 107 23.01 4.73 7.67
C MET A 107 23.13 5.66 8.90
N LEU A 108 23.28 5.09 10.10
CA LEU A 108 23.45 5.89 11.32
C LEU A 108 24.80 6.62 11.30
N ALA A 109 25.87 5.96 10.84
CA ALA A 109 27.19 6.56 10.71
C ALA A 109 27.18 7.72 9.70
N VAL A 110 26.45 7.57 8.59
CA VAL A 110 26.27 8.63 7.60
C VAL A 110 25.44 9.79 8.16
N THR A 111 24.33 9.48 8.83
CA THR A 111 23.43 10.47 9.45
C THR A 111 24.14 11.38 10.45
N ARG A 112 25.05 10.80 11.25
CA ARG A 112 25.84 11.53 12.25
C ARG A 112 27.07 12.26 11.68
N GLY A 113 27.40 12.04 10.41
CA GLY A 113 28.60 12.59 9.77
C GLY A 113 29.89 11.86 10.14
N ASP A 114 29.81 10.76 10.90
CA ASP A 114 30.96 9.92 11.26
C ASP A 114 31.49 9.12 10.06
N TYR A 115 30.67 8.97 9.01
CA TYR A 115 31.05 8.35 7.76
C TYR A 115 30.50 9.11 6.55
N PHE A 116 31.38 9.75 5.79
CA PHE A 116 31.00 10.33 4.50
C PHE A 116 30.87 9.24 3.43
N HIS A 117 29.65 8.99 2.97
CA HIS A 117 29.35 8.00 1.93
C HIS A 117 29.06 8.69 0.59
N LYS A 118 29.65 8.18 -0.51
CA LYS A 118 29.53 8.81 -1.84
C LYS A 118 28.14 8.67 -2.45
N GLY A 119 27.43 7.60 -2.10
CA GLY A 119 26.16 7.23 -2.71
C GLY A 119 24.91 7.61 -1.91
N ILE A 120 25.01 8.26 -0.75
CA ILE A 120 23.83 8.72 0.01
C ILE A 120 24.19 9.91 0.91
N SER A 121 23.31 10.91 1.01
CA SER A 121 23.51 12.06 1.90
C SER A 121 23.14 11.74 3.36
N ALA A 122 23.63 12.57 4.30
CA ALA A 122 23.26 12.46 5.72
C ALA A 122 21.75 12.69 5.97
N GLU A 123 21.10 13.48 5.11
CA GLU A 123 19.66 13.74 5.16
C GLU A 123 18.86 12.54 4.66
N GLN A 124 19.24 11.97 3.52
CA GLN A 124 18.61 10.76 2.97
C GLN A 124 18.76 9.57 3.91
N ALA A 125 19.96 9.37 4.47
CA ALA A 125 20.21 8.29 5.43
C ALA A 125 19.37 8.44 6.71
N ARG A 126 19.15 9.69 7.16
CA ARG A 126 18.30 9.99 8.31
C ARG A 126 16.84 9.68 8.00
N TYR A 127 16.34 10.14 6.86
CA TYR A 127 14.98 9.87 6.41
C TYR A 127 14.70 8.36 6.33
N PHE A 128 15.61 7.60 5.69
CA PHE A 128 15.52 6.15 5.61
C PHE A 128 15.44 5.50 7.00
N LEU A 129 16.39 5.81 7.90
CA LEU A 129 16.40 5.23 9.25
C LEU A 129 15.15 5.58 10.03
N THR A 130 14.72 6.84 9.94
CA THR A 130 13.52 7.30 10.63
C THR A 130 12.28 6.52 10.18
N GLN A 131 12.11 6.27 8.87
CA GLN A 131 11.00 5.45 8.37
C GLN A 131 11.11 3.97 8.79
N VAL A 132 12.31 3.37 8.71
CA VAL A 132 12.53 2.00 9.19
C VAL A 132 12.21 1.87 10.68
N MET A 133 12.63 2.85 11.47
CA MET A 133 12.32 2.95 12.89
C MET A 133 10.83 3.12 13.17
N ALA A 134 10.17 3.94 12.37
CA ALA A 134 8.74 4.17 12.44
C ALA A 134 7.94 2.87 12.24
N LEU A 135 8.32 2.05 11.25
CA LEU A 135 7.66 0.79 10.89
C LEU A 135 7.87 -0.36 11.90
N ASN A 136 8.76 -0.17 12.87
CA ASN A 136 9.17 -1.18 13.86
C ASN A 136 9.14 -0.60 15.29
N LEU A 137 8.31 0.41 15.51
CA LEU A 137 8.20 1.13 16.79
C LEU A 137 7.74 0.24 17.94
N ASP A 138 7.03 -0.86 17.64
CA ASP A 138 6.60 -1.84 18.63
C ASP A 138 7.76 -2.47 19.40
N LEU A 139 8.92 -2.64 18.75
CA LEU A 139 10.14 -3.16 19.37
C LEU A 139 10.68 -2.26 20.49
N LEU A 140 10.24 -1.00 20.52
CA LEU A 140 10.68 0.04 21.47
C LEU A 140 9.89 0.01 22.77
N SER A 141 8.66 -0.50 22.74
CA SER A 141 7.78 -0.67 23.91
C SER A 141 8.30 -1.74 24.90
N GLY A 142 9.39 -2.41 24.56
CA GLY A 142 10.18 -3.24 25.47
C GLY A 142 9.75 -4.71 25.55
N GLN A 143 8.55 -5.07 25.07
CA GLN A 143 8.11 -6.46 24.99
C GLN A 143 8.18 -6.98 23.55
N LEU A 144 9.05 -7.96 23.32
CA LEU A 144 9.05 -8.71 22.06
C LEU A 144 7.78 -9.54 21.95
N THR A 145 7.21 -9.62 20.74
CA THR A 145 6.11 -10.54 20.44
C THR A 145 6.56 -12.00 20.64
N GLU A 146 5.61 -12.94 20.76
CA GLU A 146 5.95 -14.37 20.86
C GLU A 146 6.72 -14.84 19.62
N ALA A 147 6.28 -14.43 18.42
CA ALA A 147 6.97 -14.68 17.17
C ALA A 147 8.42 -14.16 17.19
N ASP A 148 8.66 -12.93 17.66
CA ASP A 148 10.01 -12.37 17.75
C ASP A 148 10.89 -13.14 18.75
N ARG A 149 10.32 -13.64 19.86
CA ARG A 149 11.05 -14.42 20.88
C ARG A 149 11.46 -15.79 20.38
N GLU A 150 10.63 -16.45 19.57
CA GLU A 150 10.89 -17.79 19.05
C GLU A 150 11.91 -17.81 17.91
N ARG A 151 12.30 -16.65 17.37
CA ARG A 151 13.25 -16.60 16.26
C ARG A 151 14.59 -17.25 16.62
N PRO A 152 15.13 -18.12 15.74
CA PRO A 152 16.36 -18.84 16.00
C PRO A 152 17.55 -17.89 16.15
N LYS A 153 18.65 -18.37 16.75
CA LYS A 153 19.91 -17.61 16.90
C LYS A 153 19.77 -16.24 17.59
N GLN A 154 18.74 -16.07 18.42
CA GLN A 154 18.46 -14.83 19.16
C GLN A 154 18.19 -13.61 18.27
N LEU A 155 17.71 -13.83 17.03
CA LEU A 155 17.50 -12.74 16.07
C LEU A 155 16.54 -11.67 16.59
N GLY A 156 15.44 -12.03 17.24
CA GLY A 156 14.52 -11.05 17.83
C GLY A 156 15.19 -10.14 18.86
N MET A 157 16.05 -10.68 19.72
CA MET A 157 16.82 -9.90 20.70
C MET A 157 17.83 -8.96 20.04
N ILE A 158 18.47 -9.42 18.96
CA ILE A 158 19.41 -8.62 18.17
C ILE A 158 18.67 -7.43 17.54
N VAL A 159 17.54 -7.66 16.88
CA VAL A 159 16.75 -6.58 16.26
C VAL A 159 16.29 -5.60 17.36
N GLN A 160 15.76 -6.09 18.48
CA GLN A 160 15.40 -5.20 19.59
C GLN A 160 16.58 -4.38 20.14
N GLY A 161 17.78 -4.98 20.18
CA GLY A 161 19.00 -4.31 20.60
C GLY A 161 19.45 -3.23 19.61
N LEU A 162 19.35 -3.50 18.31
CA LEU A 162 19.64 -2.54 17.24
C LEU A 162 18.76 -1.31 17.38
N TYR A 163 17.46 -1.49 17.56
CA TYR A 163 16.51 -0.37 17.61
C TYR A 163 16.71 0.51 18.85
N ARG A 164 16.96 -0.11 20.01
CA ARG A 164 17.38 0.63 21.21
C ARG A 164 18.66 1.44 20.97
N TYR A 165 19.62 0.84 20.25
CA TYR A 165 20.84 1.53 19.87
C TYR A 165 20.57 2.71 18.92
N LEU A 166 19.82 2.52 17.83
CA LEU A 166 19.48 3.58 16.87
C LEU A 166 18.76 4.75 17.55
N ILE A 167 17.78 4.49 18.42
CA ILE A 167 17.06 5.54 19.15
C ILE A 167 17.95 6.37 20.03
N SER A 168 18.83 5.73 20.80
CA SER A 168 19.74 6.45 21.69
C SER A 168 20.65 7.44 20.95
N HIS A 169 20.73 7.34 19.62
CA HIS A 169 21.51 8.21 18.76
C HIS A 169 20.67 9.19 17.91
N LEU A 170 19.43 8.84 17.56
CA LEU A 170 18.57 9.67 16.69
C LEU A 170 17.55 10.53 17.45
N GLY A 171 17.13 10.10 18.65
CA GLY A 171 16.13 10.80 19.46
C GLY A 171 14.68 10.44 19.10
N TYR A 172 13.78 10.51 20.08
CA TYR A 172 12.37 10.11 19.95
C TYR A 172 11.51 11.11 19.17
N GLU A 173 11.73 12.41 19.33
CA GLU A 173 10.87 13.45 18.74
C GLU A 173 10.87 13.41 17.21
N SER A 174 12.05 13.33 16.58
CA SER A 174 12.16 13.26 15.12
C SER A 174 11.55 12.00 14.51
N LEU A 175 11.43 10.93 15.31
CA LEU A 175 10.77 9.69 14.89
C LEU A 175 9.25 9.84 14.90
N LEU A 176 8.73 10.46 15.96
CA LEU A 176 7.29 10.70 16.11
C LEU A 176 6.76 11.58 14.97
N ASP A 177 7.42 12.70 14.68
CA ASP A 177 7.00 13.62 13.61
C ASP A 177 6.99 12.95 12.23
N SER A 178 7.99 12.13 11.95
CA SER A 178 8.03 11.41 10.67
C SER A 178 7.02 10.28 10.59
N LEU A 179 6.73 9.57 11.69
CA LEU A 179 5.68 8.56 11.69
C LEU A 179 4.31 9.21 11.50
N VAL A 180 4.06 10.34 12.17
CA VAL A 180 2.84 11.13 11.98
C VAL A 180 2.69 11.56 10.52
N ALA A 181 3.75 12.10 9.92
CA ALA A 181 3.75 12.50 8.51
C ALA A 181 3.49 11.31 7.58
N GLU A 182 4.05 10.13 7.86
CA GLU A 182 3.82 8.92 7.09
C GLU A 182 2.38 8.41 7.19
N VAL A 183 1.80 8.41 8.40
CA VAL A 183 0.39 8.05 8.60
C VAL A 183 -0.52 8.96 7.79
N TRP A 184 -0.29 10.28 7.82
CA TRP A 184 -1.07 11.21 7.00
C TRP A 184 -0.91 10.95 5.50
N ARG A 185 0.33 10.72 5.03
CA ARG A 185 0.61 10.38 3.64
C ARG A 185 -0.14 9.12 3.17
N LEU A 186 -0.29 8.13 4.04
CA LEU A 186 -1.03 6.90 3.75
C LEU A 186 -2.55 7.14 3.79
N LEU A 187 -3.06 7.89 4.77
CA LEU A 187 -4.47 8.24 4.87
C LEU A 187 -4.95 9.08 3.68
N ASP A 188 -4.14 10.01 3.19
CA ASP A 188 -4.42 10.85 2.01
C ASP A 188 -4.65 10.02 0.75
N GLN A 189 -4.15 8.78 0.68
CA GLN A 189 -4.40 7.88 -0.44
C GLN A 189 -5.80 7.25 -0.38
N GLY A 190 -6.47 7.26 0.78
CA GLY A 190 -7.81 6.66 0.97
C GLY A 190 -7.85 5.14 0.78
N PRO A 191 -7.02 4.36 1.50
CA PRO A 191 -6.98 2.91 1.35
C PRO A 191 -8.23 2.24 1.93
N VAL A 192 -8.65 1.13 1.29
CA VAL A 192 -9.72 0.25 1.82
C VAL A 192 -9.28 -0.43 3.12
N GLN A 193 -8.03 -0.86 3.19
CA GLN A 193 -7.45 -1.45 4.39
C GLN A 193 -6.70 -0.42 5.22
N VAL A 194 -7.01 -0.36 6.50
CA VAL A 194 -6.44 0.63 7.42
C VAL A 194 -5.75 -0.01 8.63
N ASP A 195 -5.71 -1.35 8.74
CA ASP A 195 -5.23 -2.04 9.94
C ASP A 195 -3.78 -1.68 10.27
N SER A 196 -2.89 -1.68 9.28
CA SER A 196 -1.49 -1.28 9.45
C SER A 196 -1.35 0.20 9.86
N ILE A 197 -2.25 1.06 9.39
CA ILE A 197 -2.30 2.48 9.76
C ILE A 197 -2.79 2.62 11.20
N CYS A 198 -3.82 1.88 11.59
CA CYS A 198 -4.32 1.83 12.97
C CYS A 198 -3.25 1.32 13.93
N ASP A 199 -2.47 0.30 13.53
CA ASP A 199 -1.33 -0.18 14.31
C ASP A 199 -0.27 0.91 14.50
N MET A 200 0.07 1.64 13.43
CA MET A 200 0.99 2.78 13.51
C MET A 200 0.47 3.86 14.47
N ILE A 201 -0.81 4.22 14.40
CA ILE A 201 -1.45 5.17 15.33
C ILE A 201 -1.42 4.62 16.77
N GLY A 202 -1.63 3.32 16.97
CA GLY A 202 -1.49 2.68 18.27
C GLY A 202 -0.07 2.80 18.84
N GLN A 203 0.97 2.74 18.00
CA GLN A 203 2.34 3.01 18.43
C GLN A 203 2.59 4.49 18.73
N ILE A 204 2.03 5.41 17.94
CA ILE A 204 2.04 6.85 18.24
C ILE A 204 1.44 7.10 19.62
N ALA A 205 0.27 6.50 19.93
CA ALA A 205 -0.41 6.63 21.21
C ALA A 205 0.45 6.16 22.38
N LYS A 206 1.08 4.98 22.25
CA LYS A 206 2.01 4.44 23.28
C LYS A 206 3.18 5.38 23.53
N CYS A 207 3.73 6.00 22.49
CA CYS A 207 4.83 6.95 22.61
C CYS A 207 4.39 8.27 23.26
N LEU A 208 3.28 8.84 22.77
CA LEU A 208 2.76 10.13 23.18
C LEU A 208 2.36 10.16 24.66
N TYR A 209 1.84 9.04 25.17
CA TYR A 209 1.35 8.92 26.56
C TYR A 209 2.28 8.13 27.49
N ASP A 210 3.50 7.77 27.07
CA ASP A 210 4.49 7.15 27.99
C ASP A 210 5.10 8.24 28.90
N PRO A 211 4.90 8.19 30.23
CA PRO A 211 5.44 9.18 31.16
C PRO A 211 6.98 9.20 31.23
N LYS A 212 7.66 8.21 30.63
CA LYS A 212 9.12 8.13 30.57
C LYS A 212 9.70 8.82 29.33
N ILE A 213 8.87 9.17 28.35
CA ILE A 213 9.29 9.80 27.10
C ILE A 213 8.94 11.28 27.22
N GLU A 214 9.95 12.15 27.14
CA GLU A 214 9.70 13.58 26.98
C GLU A 214 9.21 13.83 25.55
N THR A 215 7.92 14.07 25.39
CA THR A 215 7.30 14.51 24.14
C THR A 215 6.80 15.95 24.31
N ASN A 216 7.09 16.81 23.33
CA ASN A 216 6.43 18.11 23.23
C ASN A 216 4.97 17.93 22.81
N ASP A 217 4.13 18.94 23.06
CA ASP A 217 2.72 18.93 22.65
C ASP A 217 2.62 18.82 21.11
N ASN A 218 2.30 17.62 20.63
CA ASN A 218 2.23 17.30 19.20
C ASN A 218 0.77 17.16 18.77
N ALA A 219 0.15 18.30 18.43
CA ALA A 219 -1.26 18.35 18.07
C ALA A 219 -1.63 17.45 16.87
N ALA A 220 -0.69 17.20 15.94
CA ALA A 220 -0.92 16.31 14.80
C ALA A 220 -0.95 14.84 15.24
N ALA A 221 -0.04 14.44 16.13
CA ALA A 221 -0.06 13.10 16.74
C ALA A 221 -1.34 12.89 17.58
N THR A 222 -1.67 13.85 18.44
CA THR A 222 -2.89 13.79 19.27
C THR A 222 -4.15 13.67 18.42
N ARG A 223 -4.22 14.37 17.29
CA ARG A 223 -5.36 14.27 16.37
C ARG A 223 -5.54 12.85 15.81
N LEU A 224 -4.46 12.20 15.36
CA LEU A 224 -4.51 10.83 14.85
C LEU A 224 -4.95 9.84 15.94
N VAL A 225 -4.39 9.98 17.14
CA VAL A 225 -4.72 9.11 18.27
C VAL A 225 -6.19 9.30 18.69
N ASN A 226 -6.65 10.54 18.78
CA ASN A 226 -8.06 10.82 19.10
C ASN A 226 -9.00 10.24 18.07
N ALA A 227 -8.67 10.24 16.77
CA ALA A 227 -9.54 9.67 15.75
C ALA A 227 -9.90 8.19 15.99
N LEU A 228 -9.02 7.42 16.63
CA LEU A 228 -9.28 6.02 16.98
C LEU A 228 -9.83 5.84 18.40
N PHE A 229 -9.29 6.56 19.39
CA PHE A 229 -9.52 6.27 20.80
C PHE A 229 -10.38 7.29 21.54
N ALA A 230 -10.56 8.50 21.00
CA ALA A 230 -11.34 9.57 21.62
C ALA A 230 -11.86 10.59 20.58
N PRO A 231 -12.66 10.16 19.57
CA PRO A 231 -13.09 11.02 18.47
C PRO A 231 -14.06 12.13 18.92
N THR A 232 -14.62 12.01 20.13
CA THR A 232 -15.68 12.87 20.65
C THR A 232 -15.52 13.15 22.15
N PRO A 233 -16.19 14.20 22.68
CA PRO A 233 -16.22 14.43 24.13
C PRO A 233 -16.76 13.25 24.95
N GLY A 234 -17.77 12.53 24.47
CA GLY A 234 -18.30 11.36 25.20
C GLY A 234 -17.32 10.19 25.27
N SER A 235 -16.47 10.04 24.26
CA SER A 235 -15.39 9.03 24.20
C SER A 235 -14.04 9.53 24.75
N ALA A 236 -14.00 10.74 25.32
CA ALA A 236 -12.79 11.29 25.92
C ALA A 236 -12.21 10.33 26.97
N GLU A 237 -10.88 10.24 26.99
CA GLU A 237 -10.07 9.33 27.82
C GLU A 237 -10.16 7.83 27.49
N ASP A 238 -10.77 7.46 26.35
CA ASP A 238 -10.96 6.08 25.92
C ASP A 238 -11.63 5.20 27.02
N PRO A 239 -12.89 5.50 27.40
CA PRO A 239 -13.55 4.88 28.55
C PRO A 239 -13.91 3.41 28.31
N GLY A 240 -13.74 2.90 27.10
CA GLY A 240 -14.20 1.61 26.64
C GLY A 240 -15.66 1.62 26.20
N LEU A 241 -15.99 0.73 25.25
CA LEU A 241 -17.27 0.71 24.53
C LEU A 241 -18.50 0.67 25.42
N ARG A 242 -18.46 -0.14 26.50
CA ARG A 242 -19.60 -0.29 27.42
C ARG A 242 -19.87 0.98 28.22
N ILE A 243 -18.82 1.66 28.68
CA ILE A 243 -18.99 2.92 29.46
C ILE A 243 -19.45 4.03 28.52
N TYR A 244 -18.91 4.06 27.30
CA TYR A 244 -19.36 4.99 26.28
C TYR A 244 -20.86 4.83 25.93
N GLU A 245 -21.34 3.61 25.74
CA GLU A 245 -22.76 3.34 25.52
C GLU A 245 -23.65 3.82 26.68
N GLN A 246 -23.18 3.70 27.93
CA GLN A 246 -23.87 4.25 29.11
C GLN A 246 -23.91 5.78 29.07
N ARG A 247 -22.82 6.44 28.67
CA ARG A 247 -22.79 7.91 28.51
C ARG A 247 -23.80 8.38 27.47
N LEU A 248 -23.94 7.67 26.35
CA LEU A 248 -24.93 8.00 25.31
C LEU A 248 -26.37 8.00 25.84
N GLN A 249 -26.71 7.07 26.74
CA GLN A 249 -28.05 7.00 27.37
C GLN A 249 -28.34 8.18 28.29
N GLU A 250 -27.31 8.83 28.83
CA GLU A 250 -27.42 9.96 29.75
C GLU A 250 -27.40 11.32 29.04
N MET A 251 -27.01 11.35 27.76
CA MET A 251 -27.00 12.58 26.95
C MET A 251 -28.42 13.07 26.66
N ASP A 252 -28.63 14.38 26.77
CA ASP A 252 -29.83 15.00 26.21
C ASP A 252 -29.72 15.15 24.69
N ASP A 253 -30.83 15.45 24.02
CA ASP A 253 -30.90 15.55 22.55
C ASP A 253 -29.85 16.53 21.97
N VAL A 254 -29.58 17.62 22.68
CA VAL A 254 -28.60 18.64 22.26
C VAL A 254 -27.18 18.09 22.34
N THR A 255 -26.84 17.42 23.44
CA THR A 255 -25.53 16.80 23.64
C THR A 255 -25.31 15.66 22.65
N LEU A 256 -26.34 14.83 22.41
CA LEU A 256 -26.28 13.74 21.45
C LEU A 256 -26.07 14.23 20.01
N ALA A 257 -26.75 15.31 19.60
CA ALA A 257 -26.54 15.93 18.30
C ALA A 257 -25.14 16.57 18.15
N ALA A 258 -24.61 17.16 19.23
CA ALA A 258 -23.24 17.67 19.25
C ALA A 258 -22.21 16.52 19.14
N GLU A 259 -22.46 15.41 19.81
CA GLU A 259 -21.65 14.19 19.73
C GLU A 259 -21.62 13.63 18.29
N ALA A 260 -22.79 13.52 17.65
CA ALA A 260 -22.92 13.12 16.24
C ALA A 260 -22.07 14.00 15.30
N THR A 261 -22.10 15.32 15.51
CA THR A 261 -21.30 16.26 14.71
C THR A 261 -19.79 16.07 14.91
N CYS A 262 -19.35 15.72 16.13
CA CYS A 262 -17.94 15.47 16.41
C CYS A 262 -17.45 14.20 15.69
N PHE A 263 -18.26 13.14 15.66
CA PHE A 263 -17.93 11.93 14.90
C PHE A 263 -17.74 12.19 13.42
N ALA A 264 -18.66 12.92 12.80
CA ALA A 264 -18.56 13.29 11.39
C ALA A 264 -17.24 14.02 11.11
N ARG A 265 -16.90 15.03 11.92
CA ARG A 265 -15.63 15.78 11.77
C ARG A 265 -14.41 14.89 11.90
N SER A 266 -14.33 14.09 12.97
CA SER A 266 -13.19 13.19 13.19
C SER A 266 -12.99 12.22 12.01
N MET A 267 -14.10 11.70 11.48
CA MET A 267 -14.08 10.73 10.40
C MET A 267 -13.69 11.36 9.07
N HIS A 268 -14.24 12.52 8.72
CA HIS A 268 -13.89 13.23 7.47
C HIS A 268 -12.48 13.80 7.50
N ASP A 269 -11.98 14.23 8.67
CA ASP A 269 -10.62 14.75 8.82
C ASP A 269 -9.54 13.68 8.57
N THR A 270 -9.83 12.40 8.84
CA THR A 270 -8.82 11.33 8.81
C THR A 270 -9.12 10.21 7.82
N GLY A 271 -10.40 10.01 7.45
CA GLY A 271 -10.87 8.80 6.77
C GLY A 271 -10.85 7.54 7.63
N LEU A 272 -10.76 7.68 8.96
CA LEU A 272 -10.81 6.58 9.91
C LEU A 272 -12.11 6.62 10.71
N ALA A 273 -12.69 5.46 10.94
CA ALA A 273 -13.79 5.29 11.88
C ALA A 273 -13.34 4.51 13.11
N SER A 274 -13.68 5.03 14.28
CA SER A 274 -13.43 4.38 15.58
C SER A 274 -14.50 3.33 15.86
N ALA A 275 -14.19 2.37 16.72
CA ALA A 275 -15.18 1.50 17.34
C ALA A 275 -16.32 2.29 18.03
N TYR A 276 -16.05 3.51 18.51
CA TYR A 276 -17.07 4.40 19.08
C TYR A 276 -18.08 4.91 18.03
N HIS A 277 -17.69 5.11 16.77
CA HIS A 277 -18.63 5.42 15.68
C HIS A 277 -19.63 4.29 15.48
N ALA A 278 -19.16 3.04 15.51
CA ALA A 278 -20.02 1.87 15.38
C ALA A 278 -21.01 1.76 16.54
N VAL A 279 -20.56 2.00 17.78
CA VAL A 279 -21.45 2.05 18.95
C VAL A 279 -22.49 3.16 18.82
N MET A 280 -22.09 4.36 18.39
CA MET A 280 -23.00 5.49 18.18
C MET A 280 -24.12 5.15 17.18
N LEU A 281 -23.78 4.67 15.98
CA LEU A 281 -24.81 4.35 14.98
C LEU A 281 -25.77 3.27 15.46
N ARG A 282 -25.25 2.22 16.11
CA ARG A 282 -26.09 1.16 16.67
C ARG A 282 -26.97 1.67 17.81
N PHE A 283 -26.48 2.59 18.63
CA PHE A 283 -27.28 3.24 19.67
C PHE A 283 -28.45 4.02 19.05
N LEU A 284 -28.18 4.85 18.04
CA LEU A 284 -29.23 5.61 17.33
C LEU A 284 -30.31 4.68 16.74
N ARG A 285 -29.88 3.60 16.07
CA ARG A 285 -30.77 2.55 15.51
C ARG A 285 -31.68 1.88 16.55
N ASN A 286 -31.23 1.77 17.80
CA ASN A 286 -31.94 1.09 18.87
C ASN A 286 -32.74 2.04 19.79
N SER A 287 -32.63 3.36 19.58
CA SER A 287 -33.21 4.39 20.47
C SER A 287 -34.21 5.33 19.77
N ASP A 288 -34.67 4.98 18.57
CA ASP A 288 -35.56 5.79 17.72
C ASP A 288 -35.00 7.20 17.39
N GLN A 289 -33.66 7.33 17.36
CA GLN A 289 -32.92 8.57 17.05
C GLN A 289 -32.27 8.49 15.65
N ASP A 290 -32.93 7.81 14.72
CA ASP A 290 -32.45 7.57 13.35
C ASP A 290 -32.20 8.88 12.57
N ASP A 291 -32.87 9.98 12.95
CA ASP A 291 -32.72 11.31 12.36
C ASP A 291 -31.32 11.91 12.56
N LEU A 292 -30.56 11.42 13.54
CA LEU A 292 -29.16 11.80 13.77
C LEU A 292 -28.15 10.98 12.96
N ILE A 293 -28.57 9.91 12.27
CA ILE A 293 -27.67 9.08 11.44
C ILE A 293 -26.99 9.92 10.35
N PRO A 294 -27.71 10.72 9.53
CA PRO A 294 -27.06 11.53 8.50
C PRO A 294 -26.05 12.54 9.08
N THR A 295 -26.35 13.11 10.26
CA THR A 295 -25.45 14.03 10.97
C THR A 295 -24.19 13.33 11.48
N THR A 296 -24.32 12.10 12.00
CA THR A 296 -23.20 11.28 12.48
C THR A 296 -22.26 10.87 11.35
N LEU A 297 -22.82 10.54 10.19
CA LEU A 297 -22.07 10.25 8.96
C LEU A 297 -21.51 11.52 8.31
N GLY A 298 -22.06 12.69 8.61
CA GLY A 298 -21.65 13.97 8.02
C GLY A 298 -22.05 14.10 6.55
N LEU A 299 -23.23 13.61 6.18
CA LEU A 299 -23.66 13.57 4.78
C LEU A 299 -23.95 14.95 4.20
N THR A 300 -23.50 15.16 2.96
CA THR A 300 -23.88 16.28 2.10
C THR A 300 -25.25 16.04 1.47
N ILE A 301 -25.73 16.98 0.66
CA ILE A 301 -27.01 16.81 -0.05
C ILE A 301 -27.04 15.57 -0.95
N THR A 302 -25.90 15.20 -1.56
CA THR A 302 -25.81 14.00 -2.39
C THR A 302 -26.01 12.74 -1.55
N GLY A 303 -25.29 12.62 -0.43
CA GLY A 303 -25.44 11.49 0.48
C GLY A 303 -26.81 11.42 1.15
N LEU A 304 -27.40 12.57 1.48
CA LEU A 304 -28.76 12.67 2.03
C LEU A 304 -29.79 12.14 1.04
N ASP A 305 -29.73 12.57 -0.22
CA ASP A 305 -30.67 12.09 -1.25
C ASP A 305 -30.55 10.57 -1.46
N ASP A 306 -29.34 10.03 -1.47
CA ASP A 306 -29.10 8.58 -1.61
C ASP A 306 -29.65 7.80 -0.41
N LEU A 307 -29.40 8.31 0.81
CA LEU A 307 -29.92 7.73 2.05
C LEU A 307 -31.46 7.76 2.11
N TYR A 308 -32.08 8.89 1.79
CA TYR A 308 -33.54 9.03 1.87
C TYR A 308 -34.26 8.22 0.78
N CYS A 309 -33.64 8.01 -0.38
CA CYS A 309 -34.17 7.11 -1.40
C CYS A 309 -34.13 5.64 -0.96
N TYR A 310 -33.16 5.25 -0.12
CA TYR A 310 -32.89 3.86 0.26
C TYR A 310 -32.78 3.62 1.77
N THR A 311 -33.56 4.35 2.57
CA THR A 311 -33.43 4.39 4.05
C THR A 311 -33.45 2.99 4.69
N GLU A 312 -34.40 2.14 4.31
CA GLU A 312 -34.49 0.76 4.82
C GLU A 312 -33.25 -0.09 4.50
N LEU A 313 -32.65 0.12 3.33
CA LEU A 313 -31.43 -0.58 2.95
C LEU A 313 -30.24 -0.06 3.78
N VAL A 314 -30.11 1.26 3.92
CA VAL A 314 -29.04 1.87 4.74
C VAL A 314 -29.13 1.40 6.18
N HIS A 315 -30.32 1.42 6.76
CA HIS A 315 -30.58 0.89 8.10
C HIS A 315 -30.19 -0.58 8.23
N ALA A 316 -30.58 -1.42 7.27
CA ALA A 316 -30.20 -2.83 7.26
C ALA A 316 -28.69 -3.04 7.12
N LEU A 317 -27.99 -2.21 6.33
CA LEU A 317 -26.52 -2.26 6.23
C LEU A 317 -25.85 -1.89 7.55
N ILE A 318 -26.35 -0.87 8.26
CA ILE A 318 -25.86 -0.51 9.60
C ILE A 318 -26.07 -1.70 10.56
N ASP A 319 -27.28 -2.27 10.58
CA ASP A 319 -27.65 -3.31 11.53
C ASP A 319 -26.83 -4.61 11.32
N GLU A 320 -26.51 -4.95 10.07
CA GLU A 320 -25.91 -6.23 9.65
C GLU A 320 -24.39 -6.18 9.41
N ALA A 321 -23.79 -5.00 9.21
CA ALA A 321 -22.37 -4.86 8.87
C ALA A 321 -21.57 -4.01 9.86
N ILE A 322 -22.20 -3.05 10.56
CA ILE A 322 -21.49 -2.09 11.41
C ILE A 322 -21.44 -2.59 12.85
N TYR A 323 -20.23 -2.96 13.26
CA TYR A 323 -19.88 -3.38 14.62
C TYR A 323 -18.52 -2.78 14.99
N PRO A 324 -18.13 -2.77 16.29
CA PRO A 324 -16.80 -2.35 16.69
C PRO A 324 -15.67 -3.05 15.91
N GLU A 325 -15.82 -4.35 15.63
CA GLU A 325 -14.84 -5.16 14.90
C GLU A 325 -14.78 -4.84 13.39
N THR A 326 -15.78 -4.14 12.87
CA THR A 326 -15.90 -3.73 11.46
C THR A 326 -16.10 -2.22 11.33
N CYS A 327 -15.62 -1.45 12.31
CA CYS A 327 -15.95 -0.03 12.46
C CYS A 327 -15.59 0.83 11.23
N GLN A 328 -14.54 0.47 10.48
CA GLN A 328 -14.19 1.16 9.23
C GLN A 328 -15.33 1.19 8.20
N ALA A 329 -16.27 0.22 8.25
CA ALA A 329 -17.48 0.20 7.43
C ALA A 329 -18.37 1.44 7.62
N VAL A 330 -18.24 2.18 8.72
CA VAL A 330 -18.92 3.47 8.90
C VAL A 330 -18.44 4.49 7.87
N TYR A 331 -17.12 4.60 7.70
CA TYR A 331 -16.55 5.51 6.71
C TYR A 331 -16.80 5.00 5.29
N GLY A 332 -16.72 3.67 5.07
CA GLY A 332 -17.13 3.04 3.81
C GLY A 332 -18.59 3.38 3.43
N LEU A 333 -19.53 3.25 4.37
CA LEU A 333 -20.94 3.57 4.16
C LEU A 333 -21.13 5.06 3.85
N THR A 334 -20.48 5.92 4.61
CA THR A 334 -20.51 7.38 4.39
C THR A 334 -20.10 7.72 2.96
N MET A 335 -18.93 7.23 2.53
CA MET A 335 -18.42 7.54 1.21
C MET A 335 -19.20 6.87 0.08
N MET A 336 -19.78 5.69 0.32
CA MET A 336 -20.67 5.03 -0.64
C MET A 336 -21.91 5.90 -0.91
N LEU A 337 -22.49 6.52 0.13
CA LEU A 337 -23.61 7.43 0.00
C LEU A 337 -23.21 8.77 -0.65
N GLU A 338 -22.07 9.36 -0.26
CA GLU A 338 -21.56 10.60 -0.89
C GLU A 338 -21.32 10.46 -2.40
N ARG A 339 -21.04 9.25 -2.86
CA ARG A 339 -20.86 8.93 -4.29
C ARG A 339 -22.18 8.68 -5.02
N GLY A 340 -23.31 8.63 -4.32
CA GLY A 340 -24.60 8.30 -4.90
C GLY A 340 -24.66 6.87 -5.46
N SER A 341 -23.91 5.94 -4.85
CA SER A 341 -23.77 4.57 -5.37
C SER A 341 -25.10 3.82 -5.43
N LEU A 342 -26.10 4.19 -4.62
CA LEU A 342 -27.41 3.53 -4.64
C LEU A 342 -28.37 4.09 -5.70
N PHE A 343 -28.03 5.21 -6.35
CA PHE A 343 -28.80 5.73 -7.51
C PHE A 343 -28.82 4.75 -8.69
N THR A 344 -27.92 3.76 -8.70
CA THR A 344 -27.98 2.61 -9.59
C THR A 344 -28.83 1.50 -8.94
N PRO A 345 -30.09 1.26 -9.38
CA PRO A 345 -31.00 0.37 -8.65
C PRO A 345 -30.55 -1.09 -8.58
N SER A 346 -29.70 -1.55 -9.52
CA SER A 346 -29.12 -2.89 -9.48
C SER A 346 -28.15 -3.07 -8.31
N VAL A 347 -27.40 -2.02 -7.94
CA VAL A 347 -26.51 -2.02 -6.77
C VAL A 347 -27.33 -2.20 -5.49
N ALA A 348 -28.38 -1.40 -5.30
CA ALA A 348 -29.26 -1.51 -4.13
C ALA A 348 -29.89 -2.92 -4.00
N ARG A 349 -30.35 -3.51 -5.11
CA ARG A 349 -30.89 -4.88 -5.13
C ARG A 349 -29.82 -5.94 -4.83
N ALA A 350 -28.61 -5.77 -5.33
CA ALA A 350 -27.50 -6.65 -5.06
C ALA A 350 -27.06 -6.58 -3.59
N LEU A 351 -27.07 -5.41 -2.96
CA LEU A 351 -26.78 -5.25 -1.53
C LEU A 351 -27.80 -5.98 -0.65
N TRP A 352 -29.10 -5.93 -0.97
CA TRP A 352 -30.11 -6.76 -0.30
C TRP A 352 -29.82 -8.26 -0.38
N ARG A 353 -29.26 -8.72 -1.51
CA ARG A 353 -28.80 -10.11 -1.65
C ARG A 353 -27.58 -10.38 -0.77
N HIS A 354 -26.62 -9.47 -0.73
CA HIS A 354 -25.41 -9.58 0.09
C HIS A 354 -25.70 -9.65 1.59
N ILE A 355 -26.65 -8.84 2.08
CA ILE A 355 -27.15 -8.91 3.47
C ILE A 355 -27.60 -10.33 3.84
N LYS A 356 -28.25 -11.03 2.90
CA LYS A 356 -28.81 -12.38 3.10
C LYS A 356 -27.94 -13.50 2.54
N LEU A 357 -26.70 -13.20 2.15
CA LEU A 357 -25.83 -14.13 1.45
C LEU A 357 -25.47 -15.31 2.36
N ARG A 358 -25.67 -16.52 1.83
CA ARG A 358 -25.22 -17.75 2.48
C ARG A 358 -23.88 -18.13 1.89
N LEU A 359 -22.84 -18.02 2.71
CA LEU A 359 -21.48 -18.36 2.29
C LEU A 359 -21.33 -19.87 2.14
N SER A 360 -20.46 -20.29 1.22
CA SER A 360 -19.96 -21.66 1.17
C SER A 360 -19.19 -21.98 2.45
N ALA A 361 -19.05 -23.27 2.79
CA ALA A 361 -18.28 -23.69 3.96
C ALA A 361 -16.81 -23.24 3.87
N GLU A 362 -16.23 -23.29 2.68
CA GLU A 362 -14.85 -22.90 2.41
C GLU A 362 -14.63 -21.38 2.55
N THR A 363 -15.54 -20.58 1.99
CA THR A 363 -15.53 -19.12 2.13
C THR A 363 -15.69 -18.71 3.60
N ALA A 364 -16.63 -19.33 4.31
CA ALA A 364 -16.85 -19.05 5.73
C ALA A 364 -15.61 -19.38 6.57
N HIS A 365 -14.96 -20.52 6.30
CA HIS A 365 -13.73 -20.92 6.97
C HIS A 365 -12.57 -19.96 6.70
N THR A 366 -12.35 -19.61 5.43
CA THR A 366 -11.29 -18.68 5.00
C THR A 366 -11.42 -17.32 5.69
N LEU A 367 -12.63 -16.77 5.73
CA LEU A 367 -12.89 -15.50 6.42
C LEU A 367 -12.71 -15.61 7.93
N GLN A 368 -13.11 -16.72 8.54
CA GLN A 368 -12.92 -16.94 9.98
C GLN A 368 -11.45 -17.07 10.36
N GLU A 369 -10.63 -17.71 9.53
CA GLU A 369 -9.19 -17.80 9.74
C GLU A 369 -8.51 -16.43 9.63
N ALA A 370 -8.92 -15.61 8.66
CA ALA A 370 -8.32 -14.30 8.43
C ALA A 370 -8.79 -13.22 9.42
N PHE A 371 -10.09 -13.17 9.75
CA PHE A 371 -10.70 -12.07 10.51
C PHE A 371 -11.24 -12.50 11.89
N GLY A 372 -11.08 -13.76 12.26
CA GLY A 372 -11.52 -14.31 13.54
C GLY A 372 -13.02 -14.65 13.61
N ASP A 373 -13.49 -14.93 14.83
CA ASP A 373 -14.84 -15.45 15.11
C ASP A 373 -15.71 -14.51 15.96
N ALA A 374 -15.25 -13.27 16.20
CA ALA A 374 -15.99 -12.27 16.96
C ALA A 374 -17.36 -11.92 16.33
N ARG A 375 -17.46 -12.05 15.00
CA ARG A 375 -18.70 -11.92 14.22
C ARG A 375 -18.83 -13.06 13.22
N PRO A 376 -20.05 -13.38 12.76
CA PRO A 376 -20.22 -14.33 11.66
C PRO A 376 -19.45 -13.88 10.40
N PRO A 377 -18.78 -14.77 9.65
CA PRO A 377 -17.98 -14.43 8.46
C PRO A 377 -18.67 -13.52 7.43
N ARG A 378 -19.99 -13.69 7.25
CA ARG A 378 -20.85 -12.83 6.43
C ARG A 378 -20.72 -11.34 6.76
N VAL A 379 -20.56 -11.00 8.04
CA VAL A 379 -20.49 -9.62 8.52
C VAL A 379 -19.20 -8.96 8.03
N PHE A 380 -18.06 -9.65 8.16
CA PHE A 380 -16.78 -9.17 7.65
C PHE A 380 -16.81 -9.00 6.13
N LEU A 381 -17.40 -9.95 5.40
CA LEU A 381 -17.54 -9.83 3.95
C LEU A 381 -18.41 -8.62 3.56
N LEU A 382 -19.55 -8.43 4.21
CA LEU A 382 -20.44 -7.29 3.94
C LEU A 382 -19.80 -5.95 4.29
N ALA A 383 -19.05 -5.88 5.40
CA ALA A 383 -18.25 -4.71 5.76
C ALA A 383 -17.17 -4.42 4.70
N GLY A 384 -16.48 -5.45 4.19
CA GLY A 384 -15.53 -5.33 3.10
C GLY A 384 -16.17 -4.79 1.82
N VAL A 385 -17.37 -5.26 1.46
CA VAL A 385 -18.15 -4.74 0.33
C VAL A 385 -18.44 -3.25 0.50
N ILE A 386 -18.93 -2.83 1.68
CA ILE A 386 -19.23 -1.43 1.96
C ILE A 386 -17.97 -0.55 1.84
N ASN A 387 -16.84 -1.02 2.39
CA ASN A 387 -15.57 -0.30 2.29
C ASN A 387 -15.10 -0.15 0.85
N LEU A 388 -15.14 -1.23 0.07
CA LEU A 388 -14.71 -1.21 -1.32
C LEU A 388 -15.58 -0.29 -2.20
N LEU A 389 -16.90 -0.30 -2.02
CA LEU A 389 -17.79 0.59 -2.77
C LEU A 389 -17.68 2.07 -2.33
N GLY A 390 -17.20 2.32 -1.12
CA GLY A 390 -17.02 3.66 -0.58
C GLY A 390 -15.68 4.32 -0.96
N GLN A 391 -14.58 3.57 -1.00
CA GLN A 391 -13.25 4.17 -1.15
C GLN A 391 -12.83 4.39 -2.61
N PRO A 392 -12.19 5.53 -2.93
CA PRO A 392 -11.86 5.90 -4.31
C PRO A 392 -10.61 5.21 -4.87
N LEU A 393 -9.65 4.83 -4.01
CA LEU A 393 -8.44 4.11 -4.42
C LEU A 393 -8.77 2.68 -4.89
N GLY A 394 -9.83 2.08 -4.36
CA GLY A 394 -10.08 0.65 -4.51
C GLY A 394 -9.11 -0.19 -3.67
N VAL A 395 -8.82 -1.41 -4.11
CA VAL A 395 -8.01 -2.39 -3.37
C VAL A 395 -6.58 -2.45 -3.91
N GLY A 396 -5.61 -2.58 -3.01
CA GLY A 396 -4.25 -2.89 -3.40
C GLY A 396 -3.99 -4.39 -3.47
N GLN A 397 -2.93 -4.78 -4.19
CA GLN A 397 -2.57 -6.18 -4.44
C GLN A 397 -1.91 -6.86 -3.22
N GLY A 398 -1.60 -6.11 -2.15
CA GLY A 398 -0.80 -6.64 -1.06
C GLY A 398 0.64 -6.95 -1.50
N ASN A 399 1.23 -7.96 -0.88
CA ASN A 399 2.52 -8.53 -1.28
C ASN A 399 2.36 -9.60 -2.39
N ASN A 400 1.21 -9.64 -3.08
CA ASN A 400 0.88 -10.67 -4.06
C ASN A 400 0.99 -10.12 -5.49
N PRO A 401 1.41 -10.94 -6.48
CA PRO A 401 1.49 -10.54 -7.89
C PRO A 401 0.09 -10.53 -8.55
N THR A 402 -0.87 -9.79 -8.00
CA THR A 402 -2.30 -9.82 -8.38
C THR A 402 -2.81 -8.49 -8.90
N CYS A 403 -1.92 -7.61 -9.39
CA CYS A 403 -2.25 -6.28 -9.92
C CYS A 403 -3.46 -6.28 -10.85
N GLN A 404 -3.58 -7.24 -11.76
CA GLN A 404 -4.69 -7.31 -12.73
C GLN A 404 -6.04 -7.48 -12.02
N SER A 405 -6.13 -8.44 -11.09
CA SER A 405 -7.34 -8.67 -10.30
C SER A 405 -7.66 -7.46 -9.41
N ALA A 406 -6.65 -6.84 -8.78
CA ALA A 406 -6.83 -5.66 -7.94
C ALA A 406 -7.35 -4.44 -8.73
N ILE A 407 -6.84 -4.22 -9.96
CA ILE A 407 -7.38 -3.22 -10.89
C ILE A 407 -8.85 -3.56 -11.20
N GLY A 408 -9.16 -4.82 -11.50
CA GLY A 408 -10.53 -5.24 -11.84
C GLY A 408 -11.51 -4.90 -10.73
N LEU A 409 -11.20 -5.30 -9.49
CA LEU A 409 -12.03 -4.98 -8.32
C LEU A 409 -12.23 -3.47 -8.14
N SER A 410 -11.16 -2.68 -8.27
CA SER A 410 -11.19 -1.23 -8.06
C SER A 410 -11.99 -0.50 -9.14
N VAL A 411 -11.85 -0.92 -10.40
CA VAL A 411 -12.60 -0.35 -11.53
C VAL A 411 -14.07 -0.74 -11.47
N TRP A 412 -14.38 -2.00 -11.18
CA TRP A 412 -15.77 -2.43 -11.06
C TRP A 412 -16.46 -1.77 -9.88
N ALA A 413 -15.80 -1.60 -8.74
CA ALA A 413 -16.38 -0.88 -7.60
C ALA A 413 -16.83 0.54 -7.96
N THR A 414 -16.14 1.21 -8.90
CA THR A 414 -16.46 2.57 -9.33
C THR A 414 -17.45 2.62 -10.50
N ASN A 415 -17.31 1.75 -11.51
CA ASN A 415 -18.04 1.87 -12.77
C ASN A 415 -19.16 0.83 -12.96
N GLU A 416 -19.03 -0.35 -12.37
CA GLU A 416 -19.90 -1.52 -12.60
C GLU A 416 -20.08 -2.30 -11.28
N ALA A 417 -20.51 -1.59 -10.24
CA ALA A 417 -20.56 -2.12 -8.88
C ALA A 417 -21.50 -3.33 -8.77
N ASP A 418 -22.57 -3.37 -9.56
CA ASP A 418 -23.48 -4.52 -9.61
C ASP A 418 -22.84 -5.77 -10.25
N TYR A 419 -21.97 -5.60 -11.26
CA TYR A 419 -21.15 -6.69 -11.79
C TYR A 419 -20.20 -7.23 -10.72
N LEU A 420 -19.46 -6.37 -10.01
CA LEU A 420 -18.60 -6.76 -8.89
C LEU A 420 -19.38 -7.58 -7.86
N LEU A 421 -20.55 -7.07 -7.44
CA LEU A 421 -21.40 -7.74 -6.46
C LEU A 421 -21.95 -9.08 -6.98
N GLN A 422 -22.14 -9.22 -8.29
CA GLN A 422 -22.56 -10.48 -8.91
C GLN A 422 -21.45 -11.53 -8.90
N VAL A 423 -20.25 -11.16 -9.32
CA VAL A 423 -19.09 -12.05 -9.35
C VAL A 423 -18.71 -12.47 -7.92
N LEU A 424 -18.72 -11.54 -6.96
CA LEU A 424 -18.48 -11.85 -5.55
C LEU A 424 -19.53 -12.81 -4.98
N THR A 425 -20.80 -12.67 -5.39
CA THR A 425 -21.85 -13.61 -4.95
C THR A 425 -21.53 -15.02 -5.39
N TRP A 426 -21.08 -15.22 -6.64
CA TRP A 426 -20.70 -16.55 -7.12
C TRP A 426 -19.49 -17.10 -6.38
N ALA A 427 -18.43 -16.30 -6.22
CA ALA A 427 -17.24 -16.71 -5.47
C ALA A 427 -17.59 -17.12 -4.03
N ALA A 428 -18.34 -16.28 -3.31
CA ALA A 428 -18.63 -16.48 -1.90
C ALA A 428 -19.67 -17.58 -1.61
N ARG A 429 -20.65 -17.79 -2.50
CA ARG A 429 -21.71 -18.80 -2.31
C ARG A 429 -21.35 -20.14 -2.97
N ASP A 430 -20.82 -20.08 -4.18
CA ASP A 430 -20.68 -21.25 -5.06
C ASP A 430 -19.22 -21.75 -5.15
N ASN A 431 -18.26 -21.00 -4.59
CA ASN A 431 -16.82 -21.23 -4.78
C ASN A 431 -16.47 -21.39 -6.28
N GLU A 432 -17.08 -20.55 -7.12
CA GLU A 432 -16.93 -20.58 -8.57
C GLU A 432 -17.22 -19.19 -9.13
N VAL A 433 -16.46 -18.76 -10.13
CA VAL A 433 -16.75 -17.58 -10.93
C VAL A 433 -16.80 -18.01 -12.38
N LEU A 434 -17.84 -17.58 -13.07
CA LEU A 434 -17.99 -17.76 -14.52
C LEU A 434 -17.59 -16.46 -15.21
N ASN A 435 -16.66 -16.55 -16.15
CA ASN A 435 -16.29 -15.47 -17.06
C ASN A 435 -16.44 -15.95 -18.51
N ARG A 436 -16.39 -15.04 -19.48
CA ARG A 436 -16.30 -15.34 -20.89
C ARG A 436 -14.95 -14.89 -21.42
N PHE A 437 -14.39 -15.66 -22.35
CA PHE A 437 -13.21 -15.29 -23.10
C PHE A 437 -13.45 -15.64 -24.57
N GLU A 438 -13.51 -14.63 -25.44
CA GLU A 438 -13.72 -14.77 -26.89
C GLU A 438 -15.01 -15.56 -27.22
N GLY A 439 -16.03 -15.36 -26.41
CA GLY A 439 -17.35 -15.98 -26.57
C GLY A 439 -17.52 -17.32 -25.83
N GLU A 440 -16.45 -17.96 -25.38
CA GLU A 440 -16.49 -19.21 -24.61
C GLU A 440 -16.63 -18.95 -23.11
N THR A 441 -17.41 -19.78 -22.40
CA THR A 441 -17.51 -19.71 -20.94
C THR A 441 -16.31 -20.39 -20.28
N VAL A 442 -15.69 -19.70 -19.33
CA VAL A 442 -14.59 -20.19 -18.49
C VAL A 442 -15.03 -20.18 -17.03
N SER A 443 -14.90 -21.31 -16.34
CA SER A 443 -15.18 -21.44 -14.91
C SER A 443 -13.90 -21.45 -14.10
N SER A 444 -13.88 -20.76 -12.95
CA SER A 444 -12.71 -20.72 -12.07
C SER A 444 -12.45 -21.98 -11.25
N ARG A 445 -13.41 -22.92 -11.14
CA ARG A 445 -13.39 -24.00 -10.12
C ARG A 445 -12.28 -25.05 -10.38
N ASP A 446 -12.07 -25.41 -11.63
CA ASP A 446 -11.20 -26.53 -12.03
C ASP A 446 -9.97 -26.07 -12.84
N LEU A 447 -9.62 -24.79 -12.74
CA LEU A 447 -8.44 -24.22 -13.40
C LEU A 447 -7.18 -24.47 -12.58
N GLN A 448 -6.05 -24.55 -13.28
CA GLN A 448 -4.75 -24.55 -12.63
C GLN A 448 -4.58 -23.27 -11.78
N PRO A 449 -3.87 -23.35 -10.65
CA PRO A 449 -3.49 -22.17 -9.87
C PRO A 449 -2.83 -21.12 -10.78
N GLY A 450 -3.16 -19.85 -10.55
CA GLY A 450 -2.51 -18.73 -11.24
C GLY A 450 -1.20 -18.35 -10.55
N LEU A 451 -0.94 -17.05 -10.39
CA LEU A 451 0.26 -16.56 -9.72
C LEU A 451 0.14 -16.64 -8.18
N VAL A 452 -1.07 -16.69 -7.64
CA VAL A 452 -1.32 -16.83 -6.20
C VAL A 452 -1.15 -18.29 -5.79
N LYS A 453 -0.12 -18.56 -4.99
CA LYS A 453 0.18 -19.91 -4.49
C LYS A 453 -0.35 -20.16 -3.08
N ASP A 454 -0.39 -19.12 -2.25
CA ASP A 454 -0.82 -19.16 -0.86
C ASP A 454 -1.98 -18.19 -0.64
N THR A 455 -2.78 -18.41 0.41
CA THR A 455 -3.87 -17.50 0.78
C THR A 455 -3.30 -16.11 1.11
N PRO A 456 -3.75 -15.04 0.44
CA PRO A 456 -3.31 -13.68 0.75
C PRO A 456 -3.65 -13.32 2.21
N VAL A 457 -2.64 -13.00 3.02
CA VAL A 457 -2.82 -12.66 4.45
C VAL A 457 -2.99 -11.16 4.73
N ASP A 458 -2.73 -10.30 3.74
CA ASP A 458 -2.76 -8.83 3.86
C ASP A 458 -3.72 -8.19 2.83
N VAL A 459 -4.96 -8.68 2.73
CA VAL A 459 -5.96 -8.15 1.78
C VAL A 459 -7.36 -8.05 2.42
N ASP A 460 -8.21 -7.18 1.88
CA ASP A 460 -9.56 -6.99 2.41
C ASP A 460 -10.45 -8.24 2.16
N PRO A 461 -11.59 -8.40 2.88
CA PRO A 461 -12.45 -9.56 2.75
C PRO A 461 -12.96 -9.86 1.33
N VAL A 462 -13.17 -8.84 0.49
CA VAL A 462 -13.60 -9.03 -0.90
C VAL A 462 -12.44 -9.57 -1.73
N SER A 463 -11.27 -8.95 -1.60
CA SER A 463 -10.05 -9.40 -2.28
C SER A 463 -9.66 -10.83 -1.87
N LEU A 464 -9.73 -11.15 -0.58
CA LEU A 464 -9.42 -12.48 -0.04
C LEU A 464 -10.23 -13.58 -0.74
N ILE A 465 -11.51 -13.33 -0.96
CA ILE A 465 -12.42 -14.30 -1.55
C ILE A 465 -12.36 -14.28 -3.08
N LEU A 466 -12.26 -13.11 -3.71
CA LEU A 466 -12.46 -13.00 -5.15
C LEU A 466 -11.16 -13.08 -5.96
N ILE A 467 -10.05 -12.53 -5.47
CA ILE A 467 -8.77 -12.52 -6.22
C ILE A 467 -8.31 -13.94 -6.61
N PRO A 468 -8.36 -14.97 -5.76
CA PRO A 468 -7.94 -16.32 -6.16
C PRO A 468 -8.70 -16.87 -7.37
N HIS A 469 -9.99 -16.55 -7.50
CA HIS A 469 -10.80 -16.95 -8.65
C HIS A 469 -10.41 -16.17 -9.91
N LEU A 470 -10.22 -14.86 -9.77
CA LEU A 470 -9.82 -13.98 -10.87
C LEU A 470 -8.42 -14.31 -11.39
N ASP A 471 -7.48 -14.62 -10.50
CA ASP A 471 -6.11 -15.03 -10.84
C ASP A 471 -6.10 -16.34 -11.63
N ARG A 472 -6.90 -17.34 -11.23
CA ARG A 472 -7.08 -18.57 -12.01
C ARG A 472 -7.66 -18.30 -13.41
N LEU A 473 -8.66 -17.43 -13.51
CA LEU A 473 -9.28 -17.06 -14.78
C LEU A 473 -8.30 -16.30 -15.68
N TYR A 474 -7.56 -15.34 -15.14
CA TYR A 474 -6.55 -14.57 -15.87
C TYR A 474 -5.43 -15.48 -16.38
N GLY A 475 -4.93 -16.38 -15.54
CA GLY A 475 -3.93 -17.38 -15.95
C GLY A 475 -4.43 -18.31 -17.06
N GLU A 476 -5.72 -18.63 -17.09
CA GLU A 476 -6.32 -19.40 -18.17
C GLU A 476 -6.44 -18.61 -19.48
N MET A 477 -6.82 -17.34 -19.41
CA MET A 477 -6.83 -16.45 -20.58
C MET A 477 -5.42 -16.30 -21.17
N TRP A 478 -4.40 -16.24 -20.30
CA TRP A 478 -2.99 -16.22 -20.72
C TRP A 478 -2.60 -17.49 -21.47
N ARG A 479 -2.91 -18.68 -20.93
CA ARG A 479 -2.64 -19.97 -21.60
C ARG A 479 -3.30 -20.04 -22.98
N ARG A 480 -4.51 -19.50 -23.14
CA ARG A 480 -5.21 -19.45 -24.44
C ARG A 480 -4.59 -18.47 -25.44
N CYS A 481 -3.70 -17.59 -24.98
CA CYS A 481 -2.96 -16.64 -25.81
C CYS A 481 -1.50 -17.04 -26.05
N GLU A 482 -1.01 -18.15 -25.50
CA GLU A 482 0.43 -18.50 -25.48
C GLU A 482 1.04 -18.65 -26.87
N ASP A 483 0.27 -19.14 -27.85
CA ASP A 483 0.72 -19.35 -29.23
C ASP A 483 0.58 -18.09 -30.13
N ARG A 484 0.20 -16.94 -29.57
CA ARG A 484 -0.01 -15.69 -30.34
C ARG A 484 1.29 -14.90 -30.50
N ASP A 485 1.36 -14.07 -31.54
CA ASP A 485 2.54 -13.34 -31.99
C ASP A 485 2.62 -11.88 -31.46
N ASP A 486 1.74 -11.51 -30.53
CA ASP A 486 1.66 -10.17 -29.93
C ASP A 486 1.42 -10.29 -28.42
N ASP A 487 1.51 -9.17 -27.70
CA ASP A 487 1.33 -9.14 -26.25
C ASP A 487 -0.10 -9.55 -25.86
N ALA A 488 -0.23 -10.55 -25.00
CA ALA A 488 -1.50 -11.15 -24.64
C ALA A 488 -2.50 -10.17 -24.01
N HIS A 489 -2.04 -9.08 -23.39
CA HIS A 489 -2.90 -8.03 -22.82
C HIS A 489 -3.83 -7.40 -23.86
N ARG A 490 -3.48 -7.49 -25.16
CA ARG A 490 -4.32 -7.07 -26.29
C ARG A 490 -5.71 -7.71 -26.27
N TRP A 491 -5.77 -9.00 -25.95
CA TRP A 491 -7.01 -9.78 -25.98
C TRP A 491 -7.57 -10.01 -24.58
N ILE A 492 -6.70 -10.12 -23.58
CA ILE A 492 -7.11 -10.41 -22.21
C ILE A 492 -7.81 -9.20 -21.58
N ASN A 493 -7.25 -7.99 -21.69
CA ASN A 493 -7.79 -6.85 -20.95
C ASN A 493 -9.25 -6.51 -21.32
N PRO A 494 -9.66 -6.49 -22.61
CA PRO A 494 -11.06 -6.25 -22.96
C PRO A 494 -12.06 -7.30 -22.45
N GLU A 495 -11.65 -8.57 -22.42
CA GLU A 495 -12.50 -9.66 -21.93
C GLU A 495 -12.49 -9.74 -20.40
N PHE A 496 -11.35 -9.44 -19.77
CA PHE A 496 -11.18 -9.56 -18.34
C PHE A 496 -11.81 -8.39 -17.58
N TYR A 497 -11.53 -7.15 -17.99
CA TYR A 497 -12.04 -5.96 -17.30
C TYR A 497 -13.46 -5.60 -17.72
N GLY A 498 -13.77 -5.69 -19.01
CA GLY A 498 -15.09 -5.36 -19.53
C GLY A 498 -15.05 -4.55 -20.81
N TRP A 499 -16.24 -4.37 -21.38
CA TRP A 499 -16.46 -3.83 -22.73
C TRP A 499 -15.88 -2.43 -22.96
N TRP A 500 -15.67 -1.64 -21.91
CA TRP A 500 -15.15 -0.27 -21.99
C TRP A 500 -13.65 -0.19 -22.25
N VAL A 501 -12.91 -1.29 -22.07
CA VAL A 501 -11.50 -1.32 -22.46
C VAL A 501 -11.44 -1.35 -23.98
N SER A 502 -10.76 -0.35 -24.55
CA SER A 502 -10.69 -0.20 -26.01
C SER A 502 -9.94 -1.37 -26.64
N HIS A 503 -10.29 -1.74 -27.88
CA HIS A 503 -9.64 -2.86 -28.58
C HIS A 503 -8.41 -2.42 -29.39
N GLY A 504 -8.20 -1.12 -29.58
CA GLY A 504 -6.95 -0.61 -30.11
C GLY A 504 -5.86 -0.81 -29.08
N PHE A 505 -4.71 -1.33 -29.50
CA PHE A 505 -3.63 -1.73 -28.60
C PHE A 505 -2.28 -1.34 -29.19
N ARG A 506 -1.42 -0.75 -28.35
CA ARG A 506 -0.02 -0.46 -28.67
C ARG A 506 0.87 -1.02 -27.58
N VAL A 507 1.88 -1.78 -27.98
CA VAL A 507 3.00 -2.23 -27.16
C VAL A 507 4.29 -1.75 -27.83
N VAL A 508 5.24 -1.22 -27.05
CA VAL A 508 6.52 -0.72 -27.58
C VAL A 508 7.65 -1.73 -27.44
N ALA A 509 7.55 -2.65 -26.49
CA ALA A 509 8.58 -3.65 -26.21
C ALA A 509 8.22 -4.97 -26.91
N ASP A 510 9.15 -5.50 -27.70
CA ASP A 510 9.02 -6.81 -28.33
C ASP A 510 8.82 -7.91 -27.27
N ILE A 511 7.87 -8.80 -27.50
CA ILE A 511 7.46 -9.81 -26.53
C ILE A 511 8.51 -10.90 -26.30
N HIS A 512 9.43 -11.10 -27.25
CA HIS A 512 10.46 -12.15 -27.18
C HIS A 512 11.81 -11.60 -26.73
N THR A 513 12.19 -10.44 -27.26
CA THR A 513 13.51 -9.83 -27.04
C THR A 513 13.48 -8.75 -25.95
N GLY A 514 12.32 -8.15 -25.69
CA GLY A 514 12.17 -7.01 -24.80
C GLY A 514 12.68 -5.69 -25.39
N GLU A 515 13.19 -5.69 -26.63
CA GLU A 515 13.71 -4.49 -27.28
C GLU A 515 12.60 -3.50 -27.63
N VAL A 516 12.89 -2.22 -27.47
CA VAL A 516 11.94 -1.13 -27.77
C VAL A 516 11.92 -0.88 -29.28
N GLN A 517 10.75 -1.02 -29.90
CA GLN A 517 10.49 -0.83 -31.33
C GLN A 517 9.53 0.35 -31.56
N ASP A 518 9.76 1.13 -32.62
CA ASP A 518 8.92 2.28 -33.02
C ASP A 518 8.56 3.24 -31.87
N TYR A 519 9.55 3.67 -31.07
CA TYR A 519 9.27 4.45 -29.86
C TYR A 519 8.61 5.80 -30.16
N ASP A 520 9.04 6.49 -31.23
CA ASP A 520 8.41 7.73 -31.70
C ASP A 520 6.93 7.51 -32.03
N GLY A 521 6.63 6.50 -32.85
CA GLY A 521 5.26 6.14 -33.22
C GLY A 521 4.41 5.80 -32.00
N PHE A 522 4.94 5.04 -31.04
CA PHE A 522 4.26 4.71 -29.79
C PHE A 522 3.88 5.95 -28.96
N ILE A 523 4.82 6.88 -28.78
CA ILE A 523 4.60 8.11 -28.02
C ILE A 523 3.54 8.98 -28.70
N ARG A 524 3.63 9.16 -30.02
CA ARG A 524 2.64 9.93 -30.79
C ARG A 524 1.25 9.33 -30.68
N HIS A 525 1.12 8.01 -30.73
CA HIS A 525 -0.17 7.33 -30.53
C HIS A 525 -0.74 7.58 -29.15
N PHE A 526 0.09 7.53 -28.10
CA PHE A 526 -0.39 7.83 -26.75
C PHE A 526 -0.91 9.27 -26.64
N TYR A 527 -0.14 10.24 -27.14
CA TYR A 527 -0.53 11.65 -27.11
C TYR A 527 -1.80 11.92 -27.93
N ALA A 528 -1.88 11.40 -29.16
CA ALA A 528 -3.05 11.54 -30.01
C ALA A 528 -4.32 10.88 -29.43
N SER A 529 -4.16 9.89 -28.53
CA SER A 529 -5.28 9.20 -27.89
C SER A 529 -5.72 9.89 -26.59
N TYR A 530 -4.75 10.32 -25.77
CA TYR A 530 -5.02 10.72 -24.37
C TYR A 530 -4.82 12.20 -24.08
N HIS A 531 -3.99 12.92 -24.84
CA HIS A 531 -3.64 14.30 -24.50
C HIS A 531 -4.72 15.26 -25.06
N PRO A 532 -5.44 16.03 -24.20
CA PRO A 532 -6.57 16.87 -24.62
C PRO A 532 -6.27 17.88 -25.75
N PHE A 533 -5.02 18.32 -25.92
CA PHE A 533 -4.65 19.20 -27.03
C PHE A 533 -4.52 18.52 -28.40
N TYR A 534 -4.39 17.19 -28.45
CA TYR A 534 -4.15 16.44 -29.70
C TYR A 534 -5.28 15.47 -30.06
N ASN A 535 -6.20 15.20 -29.13
CA ASN A 535 -7.34 14.28 -29.32
C ASN A 535 -8.70 14.98 -29.46
N GLY A 536 -8.71 16.28 -29.80
CA GLY A 536 -9.95 17.05 -29.94
C GLY A 536 -10.62 17.44 -28.61
N HIS A 537 -9.83 17.57 -27.53
CA HIS A 537 -10.29 17.91 -26.18
C HIS A 537 -11.19 16.85 -25.52
N MET A 538 -11.08 15.60 -25.96
CA MET A 538 -11.81 14.50 -25.37
C MET A 538 -11.15 14.07 -24.05
N PRO A 539 -11.87 14.08 -22.92
CA PRO A 539 -11.36 13.49 -21.69
C PRO A 539 -11.36 11.96 -21.80
N VAL A 540 -10.60 11.30 -20.92
CA VAL A 540 -10.73 9.85 -20.72
C VAL A 540 -12.15 9.56 -20.23
N ILE A 541 -12.92 8.81 -21.02
CA ILE A 541 -14.32 8.48 -20.72
C ILE A 541 -14.40 7.34 -19.70
N HIS A 542 -13.65 6.28 -19.97
CA HIS A 542 -13.54 5.10 -19.11
C HIS A 542 -12.09 4.85 -18.79
N ALA A 543 -11.81 4.49 -17.54
CA ALA A 543 -10.47 4.18 -17.12
C ALA A 543 -9.87 3.03 -17.96
N GLN A 544 -8.63 3.21 -18.43
CA GLN A 544 -7.99 2.28 -19.36
C GLN A 544 -6.78 1.60 -18.72
N PRO A 545 -6.70 0.25 -18.75
CA PRO A 545 -5.54 -0.45 -18.24
C PRO A 545 -4.31 -0.13 -19.09
N ALA A 546 -3.18 0.06 -18.41
CA ALA A 546 -1.90 0.38 -19.00
C ALA A 546 -0.80 -0.39 -18.30
N GLY A 547 0.28 -0.67 -19.02
CA GLY A 547 1.47 -1.30 -18.44
C GLY A 547 2.64 -0.33 -18.42
N ILE A 548 3.29 -0.26 -17.26
CA ILE A 548 4.48 0.55 -17.03
C ILE A 548 5.71 -0.33 -16.78
N ALA A 549 6.86 0.18 -17.19
CA ALA A 549 8.16 -0.32 -16.78
C ALA A 549 8.49 0.30 -15.42
N VAL A 550 8.40 -0.51 -14.36
CA VAL A 550 8.75 -0.10 -13.00
C VAL A 550 10.25 0.06 -12.89
N THR A 551 10.66 1.17 -12.30
CA THR A 551 12.05 1.49 -12.04
C THR A 551 12.28 1.77 -10.56
N ASP A 552 13.51 1.56 -10.10
CA ASP A 552 13.93 1.99 -8.77
C ASP A 552 14.23 3.50 -8.73
N SER A 553 14.59 4.03 -7.56
CA SER A 553 14.97 5.44 -7.40
C SER A 553 16.23 5.85 -8.16
N ALA A 554 16.99 4.89 -8.72
CA ALA A 554 18.12 5.11 -9.62
C ALA A 554 17.72 4.99 -11.10
N ALA A 555 16.41 4.89 -11.40
CA ALA A 555 15.83 4.72 -12.72
C ALA A 555 16.25 3.42 -13.44
N ARG A 556 16.66 2.40 -12.69
CA ARG A 556 16.99 1.08 -13.25
C ARG A 556 15.72 0.25 -13.38
N PHE A 557 15.57 -0.47 -14.49
CA PHE A 557 14.43 -1.35 -14.72
C PHE A 557 14.37 -2.48 -13.69
N VAL A 558 13.22 -2.63 -13.04
CA VAL A 558 12.94 -3.66 -12.03
C VAL A 558 12.00 -4.71 -12.60
N GLY A 559 10.97 -4.29 -13.35
CA GLY A 559 9.98 -5.19 -13.92
C GLY A 559 8.82 -4.46 -14.57
N ARG A 560 7.85 -5.21 -15.09
CA ARG A 560 6.61 -4.66 -15.66
C ARG A 560 5.50 -4.70 -14.61
N HIS A 561 4.65 -3.68 -14.62
CA HIS A 561 3.52 -3.58 -13.70
C HIS A 561 2.31 -2.98 -14.38
N ALA A 562 1.13 -3.44 -13.98
CA ALA A 562 -0.13 -2.93 -14.49
C ALA A 562 -0.66 -1.81 -13.60
N ILE A 563 -1.17 -0.77 -14.26
CA ILE A 563 -1.85 0.36 -13.65
C ILE A 563 -3.11 0.67 -14.46
N ASN A 564 -3.89 1.65 -14.02
CA ASN A 564 -5.08 2.07 -14.73
C ASN A 564 -5.12 3.59 -14.90
N ILE A 565 -5.18 4.07 -16.15
CA ILE A 565 -5.26 5.50 -16.46
C ILE A 565 -6.68 5.96 -16.17
N LEU A 566 -6.84 6.87 -15.21
CA LEU A 566 -8.15 7.36 -14.78
C LEU A 566 -8.57 8.60 -15.58
N ARG A 567 -7.64 9.55 -15.76
CA ARG A 567 -7.86 10.78 -16.51
C ARG A 567 -6.57 11.44 -16.94
N VAL A 568 -6.66 12.29 -17.96
CA VAL A 568 -5.56 13.16 -18.41
C VAL A 568 -6.09 14.59 -18.49
N GLY A 569 -5.35 15.53 -17.91
CA GLY A 569 -5.81 16.92 -17.83
C GLY A 569 -4.79 17.87 -17.24
N LEU A 570 -5.11 19.17 -17.32
CA LEU A 570 -4.27 20.22 -16.75
C LEU A 570 -4.38 20.22 -15.21
N SER A 571 -3.23 20.31 -14.56
CA SER A 571 -3.14 20.59 -13.13
C SER A 571 -3.55 22.04 -12.81
N PRO A 572 -3.76 22.38 -11.52
CA PRO A 572 -3.96 23.77 -11.10
C PRO A 572 -2.81 24.73 -11.49
N ARG A 573 -1.66 24.19 -11.90
CA ARG A 573 -0.49 24.95 -12.38
C ARG A 573 -0.36 24.97 -13.91
N ASN A 574 -1.40 24.54 -14.64
CA ASN A 574 -1.43 24.44 -16.11
C ASN A 574 -0.37 23.49 -16.70
N GLU A 575 0.00 22.44 -15.97
CA GLU A 575 0.83 21.35 -16.48
C GLU A 575 -0.06 20.18 -16.88
N MET A 576 0.15 19.61 -18.07
CA MET A 576 -0.59 18.41 -18.49
C MET A 576 -0.09 17.18 -17.74
N ARG A 577 -1.01 16.48 -17.06
CA ARG A 577 -0.69 15.32 -16.22
C ARG A 577 -1.58 14.13 -16.53
N VAL A 578 -1.02 12.95 -16.31
CA VAL A 578 -1.76 11.69 -16.29
C VAL A 578 -2.06 11.35 -14.84
N TYR A 579 -3.33 11.11 -14.55
CA TYR A 579 -3.81 10.67 -13.24
C TYR A 579 -4.21 9.21 -13.37
N PHE A 580 -3.68 8.38 -12.48
CA PHE A 580 -3.78 6.93 -12.60
C PHE A 580 -3.90 6.27 -11.23
N PHE A 581 -4.47 5.06 -11.24
CA PHE A 581 -4.51 4.17 -10.08
C PHE A 581 -3.37 3.15 -10.18
N ASN A 582 -2.64 2.97 -9.08
CA ASN A 582 -1.56 1.99 -8.95
C ASN A 582 -1.88 1.00 -7.82
N PRO A 583 -2.09 -0.31 -8.12
CA PRO A 583 -2.55 -1.29 -7.13
C PRO A 583 -1.45 -1.77 -6.17
N ASN A 584 -0.31 -1.09 -6.04
CA ASN A 584 0.87 -1.56 -5.31
C ASN A 584 0.95 -1.12 -3.83
N ASN A 585 -0.17 -0.71 -3.22
CA ASN A 585 -0.28 -0.18 -1.85
C ASN A 585 0.46 1.14 -1.55
N ASP A 586 1.31 1.65 -2.46
CA ASP A 586 1.95 2.96 -2.32
C ASP A 586 1.98 3.68 -3.66
N SER A 587 1.07 4.65 -3.80
CA SER A 587 0.94 5.48 -4.99
C SER A 587 2.02 6.56 -5.13
N GLY A 588 2.83 6.81 -4.09
CA GLY A 588 3.84 7.88 -4.01
C GLY A 588 5.25 7.45 -4.42
N GLN A 589 5.39 6.52 -5.37
CA GLN A 589 6.69 5.93 -5.70
C GLN A 589 7.68 6.90 -6.38
N ASN A 590 8.96 6.67 -6.13
CA ASN A 590 10.06 7.31 -6.83
C ASN A 590 10.54 6.40 -7.98
N TRP A 591 10.39 6.86 -9.22
CA TRP A 591 10.76 6.15 -10.45
C TRP A 591 12.15 6.54 -10.98
N GLY A 592 12.93 7.25 -10.17
CA GLY A 592 14.27 7.72 -10.49
C GLY A 592 14.27 8.91 -11.45
N GLN A 593 15.47 9.44 -11.76
CA GLN A 593 15.63 10.66 -12.57
C GLN A 593 14.89 11.90 -12.03
N GLY A 594 14.56 11.92 -10.73
CA GLY A 594 13.74 12.97 -10.12
C GLY A 594 12.23 12.81 -10.34
N ILE A 595 11.78 11.74 -11.00
CA ILE A 595 10.37 11.44 -11.24
C ILE A 595 9.79 10.79 -9.97
N THR A 596 8.89 11.49 -9.30
CA THR A 596 8.19 10.98 -8.11
C THR A 596 6.68 11.17 -8.30
N CYS A 597 5.94 10.08 -8.19
CA CYS A 597 4.49 10.09 -8.29
C CYS A 597 3.90 10.98 -7.19
N SER A 598 3.07 11.94 -7.60
CA SER A 598 2.34 12.80 -6.67
C SER A 598 1.01 12.16 -6.32
N THR A 599 0.61 12.19 -5.05
CA THR A 599 -0.73 11.76 -4.60
C THR A 599 -1.62 12.94 -4.22
N GLN A 600 -1.05 14.15 -4.20
CA GLN A 600 -1.74 15.40 -3.88
C GLN A 600 -0.95 16.62 -4.39
N GLY A 601 -1.59 17.78 -4.37
CA GLY A 601 -0.98 19.08 -4.66
C GLY A 601 -0.89 19.46 -6.15
N HIS A 602 -1.19 18.54 -7.07
CA HIS A 602 -1.23 18.77 -8.50
C HIS A 602 -2.62 18.47 -9.11
N GLY A 603 -3.65 18.49 -8.28
CA GLY A 603 -5.05 18.34 -8.68
C GLY A 603 -5.54 16.90 -8.66
N GLU A 604 -4.82 15.98 -8.01
CA GLU A 604 -5.26 14.61 -7.72
C GLU A 604 -6.55 14.60 -6.90
N PHE A 605 -7.45 13.69 -7.23
CA PHE A 605 -8.50 13.26 -6.30
C PHE A 605 -7.94 12.20 -5.36
N ARG A 606 -8.57 12.04 -4.19
CA ARG A 606 -8.18 11.01 -3.22
C ARG A 606 -8.15 9.65 -3.92
N GLY A 607 -7.05 8.92 -3.80
CA GLY A 607 -6.83 7.63 -4.48
C GLY A 607 -6.12 7.72 -5.83
N GLU A 608 -5.86 8.91 -6.37
CA GLU A 608 -5.09 9.06 -7.61
C GLU A 608 -3.60 9.29 -7.33
N ALA A 609 -2.76 8.65 -8.14
CA ALA A 609 -1.39 9.08 -8.39
C ALA A 609 -1.37 9.96 -9.64
N SER A 610 -0.38 10.84 -9.76
CA SER A 610 -0.18 11.60 -10.99
C SER A 610 1.28 11.89 -11.31
N LEU A 611 1.55 12.06 -12.60
CA LEU A 611 2.83 12.51 -13.14
C LEU A 611 2.59 13.49 -14.31
N PRO A 612 3.54 14.40 -14.58
CA PRO A 612 3.60 15.11 -15.86
C PRO A 612 3.54 14.11 -17.02
N ILE A 613 2.78 14.44 -18.07
CA ILE A 613 2.49 13.46 -19.13
C ILE A 613 3.76 12.88 -19.78
N ALA A 614 4.78 13.71 -20.00
CA ALA A 614 6.06 13.25 -20.54
C ALA A 614 6.77 12.22 -19.64
N GLU A 615 6.76 12.46 -18.32
CA GLU A 615 7.38 11.54 -17.34
C GLU A 615 6.61 10.22 -17.29
N PHE A 616 5.28 10.28 -17.27
CA PHE A 616 4.43 9.09 -17.33
C PHE A 616 4.65 8.28 -18.62
N THR A 617 4.58 8.92 -19.78
CA THR A 617 4.76 8.25 -21.08
C THR A 617 6.17 7.66 -21.20
N SER A 618 7.18 8.27 -20.56
CA SER A 618 8.55 7.72 -20.56
C SER A 618 8.68 6.39 -19.82
N ARG A 619 7.69 5.97 -19.03
CA ARG A 619 7.64 4.66 -18.35
C ARG A 619 6.56 3.74 -18.90
N LEU A 620 5.73 4.21 -19.82
CA LEU A 620 4.68 3.43 -20.44
C LEU A 620 5.27 2.46 -21.46
N TYR A 621 4.90 1.18 -21.42
CA TYR A 621 5.29 0.20 -22.43
C TYR A 621 4.11 -0.37 -23.23
N VAL A 622 2.89 -0.26 -22.69
CA VAL A 622 1.68 -0.75 -23.35
C VAL A 622 0.45 0.05 -22.92
N PHE A 623 -0.48 0.30 -23.84
CA PHE A 623 -1.78 0.92 -23.56
C PHE A 623 -2.84 0.52 -24.59
N HIS A 624 -4.10 0.63 -24.17
CA HIS A 624 -5.28 0.53 -25.04
C HIS A 624 -5.72 1.92 -25.52
N TYR A 625 -6.33 2.01 -26.70
CA TYR A 625 -6.84 3.26 -27.28
C TYR A 625 -8.05 3.03 -28.20
N ASP A 626 -8.90 4.05 -28.35
CA ASP A 626 -10.03 3.99 -29.28
C ASP A 626 -9.54 4.16 -30.72
N THR A 627 -9.81 3.17 -31.57
CA THR A 627 -9.39 3.17 -32.98
C THR A 627 -10.21 4.09 -33.86
N LEU A 628 -11.39 4.53 -33.41
CA LEU A 628 -12.29 5.41 -34.14
C LEU A 628 -12.11 6.89 -33.75
N GLU A 629 -11.47 7.15 -32.61
CA GLU A 629 -11.25 8.50 -32.06
C GLU A 629 -9.77 8.90 -31.97
N LEU A 630 -8.90 8.23 -32.72
CA LEU A 630 -7.48 8.59 -32.75
C LEU A 630 -7.28 10.01 -33.29
N GLY A 631 -6.63 10.86 -32.49
CA GLY A 631 -6.29 12.24 -32.84
C GLY A 631 -5.20 12.36 -33.91
N ASP A 632 -4.72 13.59 -34.10
CA ASP A 632 -3.73 13.91 -35.13
C ASP A 632 -2.30 13.59 -34.67
N LEU A 633 -1.74 12.47 -35.14
CA LEU A 633 -0.36 12.04 -34.88
C LEU A 633 0.70 13.06 -35.37
N SER A 634 0.37 13.84 -36.39
CA SER A 634 1.30 14.83 -36.98
C SER A 634 1.33 16.16 -36.22
N ALA A 635 0.34 16.41 -35.36
CA ALA A 635 0.25 17.62 -34.55
C ALA A 635 1.16 17.58 -33.31
N ILE A 636 1.69 16.41 -32.94
CA ILE A 636 2.57 16.27 -31.77
C ILE A 636 3.96 16.83 -32.08
N PRO A 637 4.48 17.79 -31.30
CA PRO A 637 5.79 18.37 -31.50
C PRO A 637 6.93 17.36 -31.34
N ASP A 638 7.92 17.40 -32.24
CA ASP A 638 9.09 16.53 -32.21
C ASP A 638 9.91 16.69 -30.91
N GLU A 639 9.93 17.90 -30.33
CA GLU A 639 10.63 18.20 -29.08
C GLU A 639 10.05 17.45 -27.87
N GLU A 640 8.72 17.32 -27.81
CA GLU A 640 8.04 16.57 -26.75
C GLU A 640 8.33 15.07 -26.88
N VAL A 641 8.29 14.54 -28.11
CA VAL A 641 8.62 13.14 -28.38
C VAL A 641 10.08 12.84 -28.02
N ALA A 642 11.02 13.71 -28.43
CA ALA A 642 12.44 13.57 -28.12
C ALA A 642 12.70 13.57 -26.61
N ARG A 643 12.03 14.44 -25.85
CA ARG A 643 12.12 14.49 -24.38
C ARG A 643 11.69 13.17 -23.74
N VAL A 644 10.55 12.61 -24.17
CA VAL A 644 10.05 11.33 -23.64
C VAL A 644 11.01 10.19 -23.96
N MET A 645 11.53 10.15 -25.19
CA MET A 645 12.50 9.14 -25.62
C MET A 645 13.80 9.22 -24.81
N GLU A 646 14.33 10.43 -24.56
CA GLU A 646 15.54 10.63 -23.75
C GLU A 646 15.36 10.05 -22.33
N LEU A 647 14.24 10.35 -21.67
CA LEU A 647 13.91 9.82 -20.34
C LEU A 647 13.79 8.29 -20.33
N GLY A 648 13.27 7.69 -21.40
CA GLY A 648 13.20 6.24 -21.56
C GLY A 648 14.58 5.61 -21.76
N TYR A 649 15.35 6.10 -22.73
CA TYR A 649 16.66 5.52 -23.11
C TYR A 649 17.73 5.65 -22.04
N THR A 650 17.62 6.63 -21.15
CA THR A 650 18.51 6.79 -19.99
C THR A 650 18.01 6.02 -18.76
N SER A 651 17.04 5.12 -18.96
CA SER A 651 16.39 4.31 -17.92
C SER A 651 16.09 2.89 -18.46
N TRP A 652 14.82 2.48 -18.51
CA TRP A 652 14.39 1.12 -18.82
C TRP A 652 14.48 0.75 -20.31
N ALA A 653 14.40 1.74 -21.20
CA ALA A 653 14.46 1.54 -22.64
C ALA A 653 15.90 1.56 -23.18
N ALA A 654 16.91 1.60 -22.30
CA ALA A 654 18.32 1.58 -22.69
C ALA A 654 18.62 0.36 -23.56
N ALA A 655 19.41 0.57 -24.62
CA ALA A 655 19.90 -0.55 -25.44
C ALA A 655 20.76 -1.48 -24.56
N PRO A 656 20.69 -2.80 -24.75
CA PRO A 656 21.56 -3.73 -24.03
C PRO A 656 23.04 -3.32 -24.23
N GLU A 657 23.80 -3.20 -23.13
CA GLU A 657 25.25 -3.03 -23.24
C GLU A 657 25.83 -4.23 -23.99
N THR A 658 26.34 -3.99 -25.20
CA THR A 658 26.97 -5.00 -26.07
C THR A 658 28.29 -5.54 -25.53
#